data_AF-A0A928Q206-F1
#
_entry.id   AF-A0A928Q206-F1
#
_cell.length_a   1.000
_cell.length_b   1.000
_cell.length_c   1.000
_cell.angle_alpha   90.00
_cell.angle_beta   90.00
_cell.angle_gamma   90.00
#
_symmetry.space_group_name_H-M   'P 1'
#
loop_
_entity.id
_entity.type
_entity.pdbx_description
1 polymer ?
#
loop_
_entity_poly.entity_id
_entity_poly.type
_entity_poly.pdbx_seq_one_letter_code
_entity_poly.pdbx_strand_id
1 'polypeptide(L)'
;MVLATKSKNYSIIVKIILILLSVSLFAGSVCCAERVVSTAIAYDVGFEDFNGKSLNREVGQSVQINTLVFRDIAYMDNGIFFENADAIRKELSSKRDDFVNAALSAYKSSRSEYDRAVRYDEEEFGEFFTYDYLIEYHSNEYYFDFTIPVYESDGIDFGTTSDEDAEAKFNTIFDEFINTNNFSNYVYDLYPSEATDDLCFVVKDTKHHLTFSNVDDFDEKILKEREFAFVVKNGNAVYCNGFNPIFEDESNTFRKDLEYYAYVETDNTCYNGYTAAIDSANKCRDINLLSNTIAAGVMALLSLVFAVIIFAICGKKDKNGKIKRAFIDKLPTDLHLALTVGVQIGLGFLFAFVYDTILNFAYPFERYLYFAVYGIAALMWALLIEFLTSFIRVCRSEKKLYQNTLLYLIIKYIMIKPCGFLFRNLKSLFAYQPANFKKSLRAFIIGYGFLNALFLFLFFLLCVVINAPGGAGFLFLLSVGINIALFVFIVRYIKTLDTIITAAHFRQPPQVDYNKLPNSLKTLVNSLNYTRTELQNAVDKAVRDERMRTELITNVSHDLKTPLTSIITYVDLLKNCDIENEDAKEYIAVLDEKGSRLKRLIDDLIEASKITSGVINVESINLNLCELATQAVVEHQQEFADNGLTLVFKGDEKNIGAFADGKKTYRIIENLISNARKYSLRGTRVYADVYETQNFSIFEIKNTSAEPLNISPDELKQRFVRGDKSRANEGNGLGLSIAEELCKAQGGHLNITIDGDLFKAQVMLPKTK
;
A
#
# COMPACT_ATOMS: atom_id res chain seq x y z
N MET A 1 38.63 -32.98 -18.98
CA MET A 1 38.14 -34.26 -18.42
C MET A 1 39.35 -34.88 -17.73
N VAL A 2 39.69 -34.56 -16.48
CA VAL A 2 39.06 -34.94 -15.22
C VAL A 2 39.60 -33.96 -14.16
N LEU A 3 38.72 -33.11 -13.61
CA LEU A 3 38.72 -32.57 -12.24
C LEU A 3 37.46 -31.69 -12.12
N ALA A 4 36.34 -32.31 -12.49
CA ALA A 4 35.00 -31.82 -12.28
C ALA A 4 34.46 -32.48 -10.99
N THR A 5 34.94 -32.06 -9.82
CA THR A 5 34.33 -32.44 -8.53
C THR A 5 34.71 -31.43 -7.45
N LYS A 6 33.86 -30.42 -7.26
CA LYS A 6 33.10 -30.19 -6.02
C LYS A 6 32.36 -28.87 -6.13
N SER A 7 31.05 -28.97 -6.32
CA SER A 7 30.10 -27.96 -5.88
C SER A 7 30.33 -27.70 -4.40
N LYS A 8 31.06 -26.64 -4.04
CA LYS A 8 30.99 -26.12 -2.67
C LYS A 8 29.69 -25.33 -2.55
N ASN A 9 28.61 -26.10 -2.32
CA ASN A 9 27.47 -25.67 -1.49
C ASN A 9 27.99 -24.71 -0.43
N TYR A 10 27.42 -23.50 -0.28
CA TYR A 10 27.74 -22.49 0.76
C TYR A 10 28.84 -22.99 1.69
N SER A 11 30.08 -22.80 1.24
CA SER A 11 31.22 -23.64 1.64
C SER A 11 31.24 -23.81 3.14
N ILE A 12 31.45 -25.04 3.63
CA ILE A 12 31.78 -25.35 5.03
C ILE A 12 32.76 -24.31 5.62
N ILE A 13 33.64 -23.76 4.78
CA ILE A 13 34.53 -22.63 5.08
C ILE A 13 33.80 -21.38 5.60
N VAL A 14 32.67 -20.95 5.01
CA VAL A 14 31.89 -19.78 5.49
C VAL A 14 31.25 -20.07 6.85
N LYS A 15 30.74 -21.28 7.08
CA LYS A 15 30.22 -21.68 8.40
C LYS A 15 31.35 -21.73 9.44
N ILE A 16 32.49 -22.30 9.08
CA ILE A 16 33.69 -22.33 9.92
C ILE A 16 34.19 -20.92 10.20
N ILE A 17 34.20 -20.02 9.22
CA ILE A 17 34.62 -18.62 9.40
C ILE A 17 33.63 -17.86 10.29
N LEU A 18 32.33 -18.08 10.14
CA LEU A 18 31.32 -17.48 11.04
C LEU A 18 31.47 -17.99 12.47
N ILE A 19 31.74 -19.29 12.65
CA ILE A 19 32.02 -19.89 13.96
C ILE A 19 33.33 -19.33 14.54
N LEU A 20 34.38 -19.20 13.74
CA LEU A 20 35.66 -18.65 14.19
C LEU A 20 35.56 -17.16 14.52
N LEU A 21 34.81 -16.39 13.74
CA LEU A 21 34.52 -14.99 14.04
C LEU A 21 33.66 -14.85 15.29
N SER A 22 32.63 -15.69 15.50
CA SER A 22 31.82 -15.65 16.71
C SER A 22 32.64 -16.03 17.95
N VAL A 23 33.51 -17.04 17.84
CA VAL A 23 34.46 -17.41 18.90
C VAL A 23 35.46 -16.27 19.15
N SER A 24 35.94 -15.61 18.09
CA SER A 24 36.90 -14.51 18.20
C SER A 24 36.28 -13.26 18.82
N LEU A 25 35.04 -12.92 18.46
CA LEU A 25 34.29 -11.82 19.06
C LEU A 25 33.92 -12.13 20.51
N PHE A 26 33.50 -13.36 20.80
CA PHE A 26 33.19 -13.81 22.15
C PHE A 26 34.41 -13.73 23.08
N ALA A 27 35.55 -14.28 22.68
CA ALA A 27 36.76 -14.19 23.49
C ALA A 27 37.32 -12.75 23.55
N GLY A 28 37.14 -11.93 22.51
CA GLY A 28 37.46 -10.50 22.55
C GLY A 28 36.58 -9.72 23.53
N SER A 29 35.27 -9.98 23.56
CA SER A 29 34.36 -9.36 24.52
C SER A 29 34.63 -9.79 25.96
N VAL A 30 35.00 -11.06 26.18
CA VAL A 30 35.42 -11.57 27.49
C VAL A 30 36.68 -10.85 27.96
N CYS A 31 37.70 -10.70 27.11
CA CYS A 31 38.95 -10.01 27.49
C CYS A 31 38.73 -8.50 27.73
N CYS A 32 37.95 -7.81 26.89
CA CYS A 32 37.68 -6.38 27.07
C CYS A 32 36.87 -6.11 28.33
N ALA A 33 35.92 -6.98 28.66
CA ALA A 33 35.11 -6.78 29.84
C ALA A 33 35.81 -7.23 31.13
N GLU A 34 36.63 -8.28 31.09
CA GLU A 34 37.57 -8.58 32.18
C GLU A 34 38.47 -7.37 32.47
N ARG A 35 38.92 -6.65 31.43
CA ARG A 35 39.67 -5.40 31.58
C ARG A 35 38.82 -4.27 32.18
N VAL A 36 37.58 -4.06 31.72
CA VAL A 36 36.70 -3.01 32.28
C VAL A 36 36.38 -3.31 33.76
N VAL A 37 36.11 -4.56 34.10
CA VAL A 37 35.86 -4.99 35.49
C VAL A 37 37.12 -4.87 36.33
N SER A 38 38.29 -5.27 35.83
CA SER A 38 39.56 -5.10 36.53
C SER A 38 39.91 -3.62 36.72
N THR A 39 39.60 -2.76 35.73
CA THR A 39 39.76 -1.31 35.86
C THR A 39 38.74 -0.70 36.81
N ALA A 40 37.49 -1.17 36.82
CA ALA A 40 36.45 -0.72 37.74
C ALA A 40 36.78 -1.12 39.19
N ILE A 41 37.25 -2.34 39.42
CA ILE A 41 37.78 -2.78 40.72
C ILE A 41 39.00 -1.92 41.10
N ALA A 42 39.92 -1.64 40.16
CA ALA A 42 41.06 -0.75 40.43
C ALA A 42 40.65 0.73 40.64
N TYR A 43 39.47 1.13 40.19
CA TYR A 43 38.93 2.48 40.32
C TYR A 43 38.12 2.64 41.61
N ASP A 44 37.30 1.66 42.00
CA ASP A 44 36.60 1.63 43.30
C ASP A 44 37.59 1.42 44.46
N VAL A 45 38.61 0.57 44.28
CA VAL A 45 39.73 0.46 45.23
C VAL A 45 40.65 1.70 45.16
N GLY A 46 40.60 2.47 44.06
CA GLY A 46 41.47 3.63 43.80
C GLY A 46 40.82 5.00 44.00
N PHE A 47 39.59 5.07 44.54
CA PHE A 47 38.88 6.33 44.80
C PHE A 47 39.01 6.88 46.22
N GLU A 48 39.79 6.21 47.07
CA GLU A 48 40.45 6.89 48.20
C GLU A 48 41.94 7.02 47.87
N ASP A 49 42.48 8.23 47.98
CA ASP A 49 43.83 8.61 47.57
C ASP A 49 44.94 7.74 48.23
N PHE A 50 45.43 6.72 47.53
CA PHE A 50 46.58 5.91 47.96
C PHE A 50 47.95 6.49 47.50
N ASN A 51 48.02 7.78 47.14
CA ASN A 51 49.26 8.44 46.69
C ASN A 51 50.11 9.03 47.83
N GLY A 52 49.73 8.81 49.07
CA GLY A 52 50.59 8.98 50.25
C GLY A 52 50.21 7.90 51.24
N LYS A 53 51.16 7.35 51.98
CA LYS A 53 50.86 6.41 53.07
C LYS A 53 50.04 7.13 54.15
N SER A 54 48.73 7.16 54.04
CA SER A 54 47.82 7.56 55.12
C SER A 54 46.91 6.39 55.45
N LEU A 55 46.64 6.19 56.74
CA LEU A 55 45.76 5.14 57.24
C LEU A 55 44.37 5.20 56.60
N ASN A 56 43.67 4.05 56.60
CA ASN A 56 42.24 3.93 56.27
C ASN A 56 41.46 5.10 56.89
N ARG A 57 40.51 5.68 56.14
CA ARG A 57 39.68 6.82 56.54
C ARG A 57 39.05 6.70 57.92
N GLU A 58 38.59 5.50 58.31
CA GLU A 58 38.07 5.25 59.66
C GLU A 58 39.14 5.38 60.74
N VAL A 59 40.35 4.85 60.49
CA VAL A 59 41.45 4.95 61.45
C VAL A 59 42.03 6.36 61.47
N GLY A 60 42.14 7.02 60.31
CA GLY A 60 42.50 8.43 60.21
C GLY A 60 41.55 9.34 60.99
N GLN A 61 40.23 9.12 60.86
CA GLN A 61 39.22 9.84 61.64
C GLN A 61 39.31 9.55 63.14
N SER A 62 39.53 8.29 63.54
CA SER A 62 39.70 7.94 64.96
C SER A 62 40.92 8.62 65.60
N VAL A 63 42.05 8.69 64.88
CA VAL A 63 43.27 9.37 65.36
C VAL A 63 43.08 10.88 65.41
N GLN A 64 42.35 11.46 64.45
CA GLN A 64 42.04 12.88 64.43
C GLN A 64 41.13 13.28 65.61
N ILE A 65 40.09 12.48 65.89
CA ILE A 65 39.21 12.66 67.06
C ILE A 65 40.02 12.53 68.36
N ASN A 66 40.88 11.51 68.49
CA ASN A 66 41.70 11.35 69.69
C ASN A 66 42.70 12.50 69.88
N THR A 67 43.27 13.05 68.81
CA THR A 67 44.16 14.23 68.88
C THR A 67 43.42 15.50 69.34
N LEU A 68 42.14 15.64 68.98
CA LEU A 68 41.27 16.70 69.47
C LEU A 68 40.88 16.50 70.95
N VAL A 69 40.70 15.27 71.41
CA VAL A 69 40.50 14.96 72.84
C VAL A 69 41.77 15.27 73.65
N PHE A 70 42.97 15.01 73.11
CA PHE A 70 44.25 15.41 73.72
C PHE A 70 44.39 16.92 73.88
N ARG A 71 43.85 17.71 72.95
CA ARG A 71 43.79 19.18 73.04
C ARG A 71 42.94 19.60 74.24
N ASP A 72 41.76 18.99 74.42
CA ASP A 72 40.79 19.42 75.43
C ASP A 72 41.20 19.02 76.86
N ILE A 73 41.89 17.87 77.03
CA ILE A 73 42.47 17.46 78.32
C ILE A 73 43.55 18.46 78.79
N ALA A 74 44.33 19.04 77.87
CA ALA A 74 45.36 20.02 78.22
C ALA A 74 44.79 21.39 78.63
N TYR A 75 43.49 21.66 78.47
CA TYR A 75 42.83 22.88 78.95
C TYR A 75 42.31 22.79 80.39
N MET A 76 42.20 21.58 80.97
CA MET A 76 41.68 21.41 82.34
C MET A 76 42.80 21.51 83.39
N ASP A 77 42.81 22.60 84.16
CA ASP A 77 43.56 22.65 85.42
C ASP A 77 42.74 21.95 86.51
N ASN A 78 43.01 20.65 86.71
CA ASN A 78 42.32 19.83 87.71
C ASN A 78 42.42 20.40 89.15
N GLY A 79 43.38 21.28 89.46
CA GLY A 79 43.47 21.93 90.77
C GLY A 79 42.34 22.92 91.06
N ILE A 80 41.84 23.62 90.03
CA ILE A 80 40.85 24.70 90.17
C ILE A 80 39.42 24.16 90.28
N PHE A 81 39.16 22.99 89.70
CA PHE A 81 37.88 22.31 89.77
C PHE A 81 37.51 21.89 91.21
N PHE A 82 38.46 21.32 91.95
CA PHE A 82 38.22 20.88 93.32
C PHE A 82 38.01 22.04 94.31
N GLU A 83 38.61 23.21 94.09
CA GLU A 83 38.43 24.38 94.97
C GLU A 83 37.03 25.03 94.84
N ASN A 84 36.36 24.89 93.69
CA ASN A 84 35.09 25.55 93.39
C ASN A 84 33.87 24.61 93.35
N ALA A 85 34.04 23.32 93.69
CA ALA A 85 33.01 22.29 93.58
C ALA A 85 31.69 22.65 94.28
N ASP A 86 31.74 23.28 95.46
CA ASP A 86 30.53 23.68 96.19
C ASP A 86 29.80 24.87 95.53
N ALA A 87 30.53 25.80 94.91
CA ALA A 87 29.95 26.91 94.18
C ALA A 87 29.29 26.44 92.87
N ILE A 88 29.96 25.54 92.15
CA ILE A 88 29.44 24.88 90.96
C ILE A 88 28.17 24.09 91.31
N ARG A 89 28.20 23.29 92.38
CA ARG A 89 27.03 22.51 92.83
C ARG A 89 25.82 23.41 93.12
N LYS A 90 26.04 24.57 93.75
CA LYS A 90 24.97 25.52 94.06
C LYS A 90 24.36 26.17 92.81
N GLU A 91 25.18 26.50 91.82
CA GLU A 91 24.71 27.06 90.55
C GLU A 91 24.01 26.02 89.69
N LEU A 92 24.56 24.81 89.59
CA LEU A 92 23.91 23.69 88.92
C LEU A 92 22.55 23.39 89.55
N SER A 93 22.46 23.36 90.88
CA SER A 93 21.20 23.17 91.61
C SER A 93 20.13 24.23 91.26
N SER A 94 20.55 25.45 90.87
CA SER A 94 19.60 26.49 90.45
C SER A 94 18.97 26.26 89.08
N LYS A 95 19.58 25.39 88.25
CA LYS A 95 19.09 25.00 86.92
C LYS A 95 18.22 23.73 86.93
N ARG A 96 17.78 23.28 88.11
CA ARG A 96 16.95 22.08 88.29
C ARG A 96 15.67 22.14 87.46
N ASP A 97 14.93 23.23 87.56
CA ASP A 97 13.66 23.38 86.85
C ASP A 97 13.89 23.45 85.33
N ASP A 98 15.00 24.07 84.88
CA ASP A 98 15.35 24.14 83.46
C ASP A 98 15.66 22.75 82.89
N PHE A 99 16.44 21.94 83.62
CA PHE A 99 16.71 20.54 83.25
C PHE A 99 15.42 19.73 83.17
N VAL A 100 14.60 19.75 84.22
CA VAL A 100 13.38 18.93 84.30
C VAL A 100 12.41 19.33 83.18
N ASN A 101 12.23 20.62 82.91
CA ASN A 101 11.36 21.09 81.84
C ASN A 101 11.89 20.69 80.45
N ALA A 102 13.20 20.78 80.22
CA ALA A 102 13.83 20.38 78.96
C ALA A 102 13.72 18.88 78.73
N ALA A 103 14.06 18.06 79.73
CA ALA A 103 13.96 16.60 79.69
C ALA A 103 12.50 16.15 79.49
N LEU A 104 11.54 16.78 80.19
CA LEU A 104 10.12 16.49 80.03
C LEU A 104 9.60 16.88 78.65
N SER A 105 10.07 17.99 78.08
CA SER A 105 9.73 18.41 76.72
C SER A 105 10.28 17.42 75.68
N ALA A 106 11.53 17.00 75.83
CA ALA A 106 12.17 16.00 74.97
C ALA A 106 11.47 14.63 75.06
N TYR A 107 11.09 14.21 76.28
CA TYR A 107 10.29 13.01 76.52
C TYR A 107 8.93 13.08 75.81
N LYS A 108 8.19 14.19 75.94
CA LYS A 108 6.89 14.38 75.27
C LYS A 108 7.01 14.38 73.74
N SER A 109 8.06 14.99 73.20
CA SER A 109 8.33 14.99 71.76
C SER A 109 8.59 13.57 71.27
N SER A 110 9.47 12.84 71.94
CA SER A 110 9.85 11.47 71.58
C SER A 110 8.68 10.49 71.74
N ARG A 111 7.87 10.64 72.80
CA ARG A 111 6.62 9.90 73.00
C ARG A 111 5.63 10.13 71.86
N SER A 112 5.51 11.37 71.37
CA SER A 112 4.62 11.68 70.24
C SER A 112 5.07 11.03 68.93
N GLU A 113 6.39 10.85 68.74
CA GLU A 113 6.94 10.12 67.60
C GLU A 113 6.75 8.61 67.76
N TYR A 114 6.94 8.07 68.96
CA TYR A 114 6.61 6.68 69.29
C TYR A 114 5.12 6.36 69.03
N ASP A 115 4.19 7.18 69.52
CA ASP A 115 2.75 7.06 69.25
C ASP A 115 2.38 7.18 67.76
N ARG A 116 3.27 7.77 66.95
CA ARG A 116 3.12 7.84 65.49
C ARG A 116 3.64 6.56 64.84
N ALA A 117 4.81 6.07 65.24
CA ALA A 117 5.41 4.83 64.74
C ALA A 117 4.52 3.61 65.04
N VAL A 118 4.00 3.48 66.26
CA VAL A 118 3.04 2.42 66.66
C VAL A 118 1.74 2.46 65.83
N ARG A 119 1.33 3.63 65.33
CA ARG A 119 0.12 3.78 64.49
C ARG A 119 0.30 3.31 63.05
N TYR A 120 1.53 3.18 62.56
CA TYR A 120 1.85 2.83 61.16
C TYR A 120 2.52 1.47 60.99
N ASP A 121 2.65 0.67 62.07
CA ASP A 121 3.16 -0.71 62.03
C ASP A 121 4.58 -0.81 61.45
N GLU A 122 5.45 0.14 61.79
CA GLU A 122 6.88 0.10 61.46
C GLU A 122 7.60 -0.82 62.46
N GLU A 123 8.02 -2.01 61.99
CA GLU A 123 8.59 -3.12 62.79
C GLU A 123 9.96 -2.83 63.47
N GLU A 124 10.52 -1.62 63.37
CA GLU A 124 11.93 -1.34 63.72
C GLU A 124 12.15 -0.04 64.51
N PHE A 125 11.22 0.36 65.39
CA PHE A 125 11.53 1.41 66.37
C PHE A 125 12.27 0.78 67.56
N GLY A 126 13.61 0.90 67.57
CA GLY A 126 14.44 0.45 68.68
C GLY A 126 14.10 1.22 69.97
N GLU A 127 13.60 0.51 70.97
CA GLU A 127 13.30 1.02 72.32
C GLU A 127 14.61 1.39 73.03
N PHE A 128 15.07 2.64 72.87
CA PHE A 128 16.07 3.25 73.76
C PHE A 128 15.80 4.75 73.85
N PHE A 129 15.49 5.26 75.05
CA PHE A 129 15.50 6.70 75.33
C PHE A 129 16.82 7.09 75.97
N THR A 130 17.61 7.86 75.25
CA THR A 130 18.80 8.55 75.77
C THR A 130 18.64 10.04 75.56
N TYR A 131 18.62 10.81 76.64
CA TYR A 131 18.61 12.27 76.56
C TYR A 131 19.75 12.84 77.38
N ASP A 132 20.60 13.59 76.70
CA ASP A 132 21.73 14.28 77.29
C ASP A 132 21.38 15.75 77.42
N TYR A 133 21.28 16.25 78.65
CA TYR A 133 21.14 17.68 78.89
C TYR A 133 22.48 18.29 79.25
N LEU A 134 22.90 19.26 78.44
CA LEU A 134 24.11 20.03 78.67
C LEU A 134 23.82 21.19 79.63
N ILE A 135 24.55 21.24 80.74
CA ILE A 135 24.56 22.35 81.67
C ILE A 135 25.89 23.06 81.59
N GLU A 136 25.86 24.26 81.06
CA GLU A 136 27.02 25.15 80.99
C GLU A 136 27.15 25.95 82.29
N TYR A 137 28.37 26.01 82.83
CA TYR A 137 28.76 26.87 83.94
C TYR A 137 29.86 27.82 83.48
N HIS A 138 29.66 29.12 83.74
CA HIS A 138 30.62 30.17 83.39
C HIS A 138 31.13 30.86 84.64
N SER A 139 32.42 30.67 84.94
CA SER A 139 33.19 31.56 85.80
C SER A 139 33.90 32.62 84.95
N ASN A 140 34.27 33.76 85.53
CA ASN A 140 34.98 34.84 84.84
C ASN A 140 36.29 34.39 84.14
N GLU A 141 36.82 33.22 84.49
CA GLU A 141 38.04 32.64 83.89
C GLU A 141 37.88 31.21 83.35
N TYR A 142 36.75 30.52 83.56
CA TYR A 142 36.60 29.10 83.20
C TYR A 142 35.19 28.75 82.70
N TYR A 143 35.13 27.79 81.79
CA TYR A 143 33.91 27.23 81.21
C TYR A 143 33.86 25.73 81.50
N PHE A 144 32.75 25.26 82.07
CA PHE A 144 32.54 23.85 82.38
C PHE A 144 31.21 23.38 81.83
N ASP A 145 31.26 22.23 81.15
CA ASP A 145 30.10 21.58 80.55
C ASP A 145 29.81 20.28 81.30
N PHE A 146 28.58 20.17 81.80
CA PHE A 146 28.11 18.98 82.48
C PHE A 146 27.00 18.36 81.67
N THR A 147 27.14 17.07 81.33
CA THR A 147 26.07 16.33 80.67
C THR A 147 25.40 15.43 81.69
N ILE A 148 24.08 15.55 81.83
CA ILE A 148 23.27 14.61 82.60
C ILE A 148 22.60 13.68 81.59
N PRO A 149 23.08 12.45 81.42
CA PRO A 149 22.39 11.47 80.61
C PRO A 149 21.20 10.90 81.38
N VAL A 150 20.11 10.69 80.65
CA VAL A 150 18.95 9.97 81.13
C VAL A 150 18.78 8.74 80.26
N TYR A 151 18.80 7.56 80.88
CA TYR A 151 18.69 6.28 80.20
C TYR A 151 17.33 5.62 80.48
N GLU A 152 16.91 4.73 79.59
CA GLU A 152 15.73 3.89 79.83
C GLU A 152 15.87 3.00 81.09
N SER A 153 17.09 2.58 81.43
CA SER A 153 17.38 1.85 82.67
C SER A 153 17.00 2.61 83.94
N ASP A 154 16.81 3.93 83.86
CA ASP A 154 16.32 4.77 84.96
C ASP A 154 14.78 4.64 85.14
N GLY A 155 14.17 3.71 84.40
CA GLY A 155 12.78 3.28 84.50
C GLY A 155 11.81 4.14 83.71
N ILE A 156 12.26 4.90 82.72
CA ILE A 156 11.41 5.79 81.92
C ILE A 156 11.04 5.09 80.60
N ASP A 157 9.79 4.64 80.51
CA ASP A 157 9.22 3.94 79.34
C ASP A 157 8.06 4.75 78.75
N PHE A 158 8.11 5.03 77.44
CA PHE A 158 7.13 5.80 76.68
C PHE A 158 5.72 5.21 76.69
N GLY A 159 5.60 3.88 76.79
CA GLY A 159 4.31 3.18 76.78
C GLY A 159 3.59 3.21 78.13
N THR A 160 4.34 3.25 79.23
CA THR A 160 3.77 3.02 80.58
C THR A 160 3.91 4.21 81.53
N THR A 161 4.85 5.12 81.29
CA THR A 161 5.13 6.23 82.23
C THR A 161 4.23 7.43 81.94
N SER A 162 3.52 7.92 82.96
CA SER A 162 2.73 9.16 82.86
C SER A 162 3.65 10.39 82.85
N ASP A 163 3.16 11.52 82.34
CA ASP A 163 3.98 12.75 82.28
C ASP A 163 4.36 13.24 83.69
N GLU A 164 3.47 13.07 84.68
CA GLU A 164 3.73 13.43 86.09
C GLU A 164 4.78 12.50 86.72
N ASP A 165 4.74 11.20 86.40
CA ASP A 165 5.72 10.23 86.90
C ASP A 165 7.10 10.43 86.23
N ALA A 166 7.14 10.79 84.94
CA ALA A 166 8.38 11.09 84.23
C ALA A 166 9.05 12.35 84.82
N GLU A 167 8.28 13.39 85.10
CA GLU A 167 8.77 14.60 85.77
C GLU A 167 9.36 14.30 87.15
N ALA A 168 8.69 13.45 87.95
CA ALA A 168 9.22 13.01 89.25
C ALA A 168 10.52 12.21 89.13
N LYS A 169 10.66 11.39 88.08
CA LYS A 169 11.90 10.64 87.79
C LYS A 169 13.03 11.56 87.35
N PHE A 170 12.79 12.52 86.47
CA PHE A 170 13.82 13.51 86.09
C PHE A 170 14.30 14.32 87.31
N ASN A 171 13.39 14.72 88.20
CA ASN A 171 13.78 15.35 89.48
C ASN A 171 14.70 14.44 90.31
N THR A 172 14.42 13.14 90.36
CA THR A 172 15.23 12.16 91.10
C THR A 172 16.60 11.97 90.47
N ILE A 173 16.68 11.83 89.14
CA ILE A 173 17.93 11.69 88.39
C ILE A 173 18.82 12.92 88.58
N PHE A 174 18.23 14.11 88.54
CA PHE A 174 18.96 15.36 88.79
C PHE A 174 19.51 15.42 90.23
N ASP A 175 18.71 15.04 91.21
CA ASP A 175 19.13 15.03 92.61
C ASP A 175 20.23 13.97 92.85
N GLU A 176 20.17 12.81 92.20
CA GLU A 176 21.25 11.80 92.22
C GLU A 176 22.53 12.33 91.57
N PHE A 177 22.44 12.97 90.40
CA PHE A 177 23.58 13.58 89.72
C PHE A 177 24.29 14.61 90.61
N ILE A 178 23.52 15.50 91.26
CA ILE A 178 24.06 16.53 92.16
C ILE A 178 24.68 15.92 93.42
N ASN A 179 24.11 14.84 93.98
CA ASN A 179 24.52 14.29 95.28
C ASN A 179 25.66 13.26 95.21
N THR A 180 25.88 12.57 94.10
CA THR A 180 26.79 11.41 94.05
C THR A 180 28.29 11.78 94.03
N ASN A 181 28.67 13.06 94.06
CA ASN A 181 30.07 13.53 93.85
C ASN A 181 30.71 13.00 92.54
N ASN A 182 29.89 12.48 91.61
CA ASN A 182 30.31 11.81 90.38
C ASN A 182 30.80 12.76 89.29
N PHE A 183 30.90 14.06 89.57
CA PHE A 183 31.50 15.02 88.65
C PHE A 183 32.94 14.62 88.26
N SER A 184 33.64 13.90 89.14
CA SER A 184 34.99 13.38 88.87
C SER A 184 35.03 12.17 87.93
N ASN A 185 34.00 11.31 87.94
CA ASN A 185 33.96 10.12 87.07
C ASN A 185 33.53 10.47 85.63
N TYR A 186 32.66 11.47 85.43
CA TYR A 186 32.33 11.98 84.09
C TYR A 186 33.54 12.57 83.35
N VAL A 187 34.54 13.08 84.09
CA VAL A 187 35.81 13.54 83.53
C VAL A 187 36.67 12.37 83.04
N TYR A 188 36.54 11.18 83.65
CA TYR A 188 37.20 9.94 83.21
C TYR A 188 36.48 9.23 82.05
N ASP A 189 35.17 9.47 81.85
CA ASP A 189 34.40 8.86 80.76
C ASP A 189 34.49 9.63 79.41
N LEU A 190 35.16 10.80 79.40
CA LEU A 190 35.53 11.52 78.17
C LEU A 190 36.61 10.80 77.31
N TYR A 191 37.09 9.64 77.78
CA TYR A 191 37.95 8.74 77.03
C TYR A 191 37.08 7.71 76.27
N PRO A 192 37.06 7.69 74.92
CA PRO A 192 36.41 6.62 74.20
C PRO A 192 37.13 5.30 74.52
N SER A 193 36.46 4.40 75.24
CA SER A 193 37.05 3.13 75.70
C SER A 193 37.35 2.12 74.59
N GLU A 194 36.92 2.38 73.35
CA GLU A 194 36.95 1.36 72.27
C GLU A 194 38.06 1.56 71.22
N ALA A 195 38.92 2.58 71.33
CA ALA A 195 39.95 2.86 70.29
C ALA A 195 41.33 3.33 70.80
N THR A 196 41.63 3.21 72.09
CA THR A 196 42.84 3.78 72.72
C THR A 196 44.02 2.81 72.88
N ASP A 197 43.84 1.52 72.64
CA ASP A 197 44.86 0.50 72.95
C ASP A 197 46.14 0.60 72.08
N ASP A 198 46.07 1.24 70.90
CA ASP A 198 47.20 1.26 69.95
C ASP A 198 47.98 2.59 69.92
N LEU A 199 47.51 3.65 70.61
CA LEU A 199 48.11 4.99 70.57
C LEU A 199 48.84 5.33 71.89
N CYS A 200 50.16 5.43 71.81
CA CYS A 200 51.02 5.81 72.92
C CYS A 200 51.32 7.32 72.88
N PHE A 201 51.15 8.02 74.01
CA PHE A 201 51.36 9.47 74.12
C PHE A 201 52.07 9.92 75.41
N VAL A 202 52.77 11.05 75.31
CA VAL A 202 53.38 11.79 76.42
C VAL A 202 53.18 13.28 76.22
N VAL A 203 52.72 13.99 77.25
CA VAL A 203 52.63 15.45 77.32
C VAL A 203 53.44 15.95 78.50
N LYS A 204 54.37 16.87 78.25
CA LYS A 204 55.21 17.49 79.30
C LYS A 204 54.87 18.96 79.45
N ASP A 205 54.51 19.37 80.67
CA ASP A 205 54.34 20.77 81.04
C ASP A 205 55.69 21.40 81.40
N THR A 206 56.12 22.36 80.59
CA THR A 206 57.40 23.06 80.80
C THR A 206 57.36 24.08 81.94
N LYS A 207 56.17 24.50 82.39
CA LYS A 207 55.97 25.55 83.40
C LYS A 207 55.82 24.98 84.82
N HIS A 208 55.12 23.86 84.97
CA HIS A 208 54.90 23.22 86.28
C HIS A 208 55.65 21.90 86.48
N HIS A 209 56.44 21.47 85.49
CA HIS A 209 57.23 20.22 85.50
C HIS A 209 56.40 18.95 85.72
N LEU A 210 55.14 18.95 85.27
CA LEU A 210 54.27 17.78 85.28
C LEU A 210 54.39 17.01 83.97
N THR A 211 54.33 15.68 84.03
CA THR A 211 54.32 14.80 82.84
C THR A 211 53.07 13.95 82.90
N PHE A 212 52.32 13.95 81.80
CA PHE A 212 51.12 13.13 81.59
C PHE A 212 51.41 12.13 80.49
N SER A 213 51.20 10.84 80.74
CA SER A 213 51.45 9.79 79.75
C SER A 213 50.61 8.56 80.04
N ASN A 214 50.26 7.83 78.99
CA ASN A 214 49.77 6.45 79.08
C ASN A 214 50.89 5.41 78.90
N VAL A 215 52.16 5.82 78.98
CA VAL A 215 53.36 4.98 78.83
C VAL A 215 54.28 5.21 80.03
N ASP A 216 54.68 4.14 80.71
CA ASP A 216 55.50 4.22 81.92
C ASP A 216 56.97 4.60 81.64
N ASP A 217 57.56 4.14 80.53
CA ASP A 217 58.98 4.36 80.16
C ASP A 217 59.12 4.89 78.72
N PHE A 218 59.14 6.21 78.55
CA PHE A 218 59.24 6.85 77.23
C PHE A 218 60.68 7.28 76.86
N ASP A 219 61.18 6.79 75.73
CA ASP A 219 62.40 7.29 75.05
C ASP A 219 62.05 7.93 73.70
N GLU A 220 62.44 9.20 73.52
CA GLU A 220 62.21 9.99 72.31
C GLU A 220 62.86 9.35 71.06
N LYS A 221 63.86 8.47 71.22
CA LYS A 221 64.48 7.75 70.09
C LYS A 221 63.53 6.77 69.38
N ILE A 222 62.60 6.16 70.13
CA ILE A 222 61.66 5.15 69.59
C ILE A 222 60.81 5.75 68.47
N LEU A 223 60.50 7.05 68.57
CA LEU A 223 59.68 7.77 67.60
C LEU A 223 60.25 7.74 66.17
N LYS A 224 61.57 7.68 66.00
CA LYS A 224 62.21 7.64 64.66
C LYS A 224 62.14 6.27 64.00
N GLU A 225 61.89 5.22 64.78
CA GLU A 225 61.78 3.85 64.31
C GLU A 225 60.33 3.48 63.97
N ARG A 226 59.35 4.30 64.37
CA ARG A 226 57.93 4.08 64.12
C ARG A 226 57.48 4.73 62.81
N GLU A 227 56.62 4.03 62.07
CA GLU A 227 56.10 4.50 60.77
C GLU A 227 55.08 5.64 60.93
N PHE A 228 54.37 5.68 62.06
CA PHE A 228 53.43 6.73 62.44
C PHE A 228 53.83 7.32 63.79
N ALA A 229 54.36 8.55 63.79
CA ALA A 229 54.81 9.25 64.99
C ALA A 229 54.90 10.77 64.79
N PHE A 230 54.69 11.53 65.86
CA PHE A 230 54.89 12.98 65.84
C PHE A 230 55.47 13.54 67.15
N VAL A 231 56.11 14.70 67.04
CA VAL A 231 56.63 15.51 68.14
C VAL A 231 56.28 16.97 67.91
N VAL A 232 55.68 17.60 68.91
CA VAL A 232 55.40 19.04 68.93
C VAL A 232 56.10 19.69 70.11
N LYS A 233 56.87 20.74 69.86
CA LYS A 233 57.51 21.57 70.90
C LYS A 233 57.29 23.04 70.59
N ASN A 234 57.01 23.85 71.61
CA ASN A 234 56.72 25.29 71.45
C ASN A 234 55.63 25.58 70.39
N GLY A 235 54.61 24.72 70.32
CA GLY A 235 53.51 24.84 69.36
C GLY A 235 53.86 24.51 67.90
N ASN A 236 55.08 24.01 67.60
CA ASN A 236 55.47 23.62 66.24
C ASN A 236 55.79 22.12 66.16
N ALA A 237 55.37 21.47 65.07
CA ALA A 237 55.77 20.10 64.77
C ALA A 237 57.28 20.03 64.47
N VAL A 238 58.03 19.39 65.35
CA VAL A 238 59.48 19.16 65.23
C VAL A 238 59.74 17.90 64.41
N TYR A 239 58.85 16.91 64.50
CA TYR A 239 58.91 15.67 63.75
C TYR A 239 57.48 15.20 63.46
N CYS A 240 57.23 14.78 62.22
CA CYS A 240 55.96 14.16 61.83
C CYS A 240 56.26 13.15 60.73
N ASN A 241 55.84 11.91 60.95
CA ASN A 241 55.93 10.84 59.97
C ASN A 241 54.59 10.10 59.95
N GLY A 242 54.01 9.94 58.76
CA GLY A 242 52.69 9.31 58.57
C GLY A 242 51.46 10.13 58.98
N PHE A 243 51.64 11.28 59.66
CA PHE A 243 50.54 12.16 60.11
C PHE A 243 50.51 13.55 59.43
N ASN A 244 51.26 13.74 58.33
CA ASN A 244 51.46 15.06 57.70
C ASN A 244 50.18 15.86 57.39
N PRO A 245 49.08 15.27 56.83
CA PRO A 245 47.88 16.05 56.51
C PRO A 245 47.18 16.61 57.75
N ILE A 246 47.21 15.88 58.86
CA ILE A 246 46.58 16.28 60.14
C ILE A 246 47.34 17.47 60.75
N PHE A 247 48.66 17.53 60.55
CA PHE A 247 49.52 18.59 61.08
C PHE A 247 49.50 19.89 60.27
N GLU A 248 49.23 19.84 58.96
CA GLU A 248 49.17 21.04 58.12
C GLU A 248 47.92 21.89 58.37
N ASP A 249 46.78 21.28 58.73
CA ASP A 249 45.54 22.01 59.02
C ASP A 249 45.50 22.60 60.44
N GLU A 250 46.19 22.01 61.41
CA GLU A 250 46.05 22.36 62.84
C GLU A 250 47.33 22.92 63.50
N SER A 251 48.35 23.32 62.74
CA SER A 251 49.64 23.75 63.31
C SER A 251 49.57 24.92 64.32
N ASN A 252 48.47 25.68 64.34
CA ASN A 252 48.29 26.84 65.24
C ASN A 252 47.54 26.53 66.54
N THR A 253 47.08 25.30 66.77
CA THR A 253 46.25 24.94 67.93
C THR A 253 47.05 24.43 69.15
N PHE A 254 48.33 24.06 68.98
CA PHE A 254 49.16 23.56 70.07
C PHE A 254 49.69 24.68 70.98
N ARG A 255 49.55 24.51 72.30
CA ARG A 255 50.08 25.45 73.30
C ARG A 255 51.61 25.48 73.28
N LYS A 256 52.18 26.68 73.45
CA LYS A 256 53.64 26.89 73.38
C LYS A 256 54.38 26.48 74.65
N ASP A 257 53.67 26.34 75.76
CA ASP A 257 54.17 25.95 77.08
C ASP A 257 54.15 24.42 77.32
N LEU A 258 53.67 23.64 76.34
CA LEU A 258 53.61 22.18 76.41
C LEU A 258 54.45 21.52 75.31
N GLU A 259 55.03 20.35 75.61
CA GLU A 259 55.63 19.45 74.63
C GLU A 259 54.77 18.19 74.48
N TYR A 260 54.46 17.81 73.24
CA TYR A 260 53.62 16.66 72.91
C TYR A 260 54.40 15.61 72.11
N TYR A 261 54.25 14.34 72.48
CA TYR A 261 54.88 13.20 71.83
C TYR A 261 53.84 12.09 71.64
N ALA A 262 53.72 11.53 70.43
CA ALA A 262 52.83 10.39 70.20
C ALA A 262 53.33 9.44 69.10
N TYR A 263 53.03 8.15 69.23
CA TYR A 263 53.32 7.11 68.25
C TYR A 263 52.34 5.93 68.34
N VAL A 264 52.27 5.13 67.27
CA VAL A 264 51.46 3.91 67.22
C VAL A 264 52.34 2.68 67.43
N GLU A 265 51.93 1.77 68.30
CA GLU A 265 52.63 0.50 68.57
C GLU A 265 52.12 -0.61 67.62
N THR A 266 53.04 -1.25 66.88
CA THR A 266 52.72 -2.10 65.71
C THR A 266 52.44 -3.57 66.02
N ASP A 267 52.39 -3.97 67.29
CA ASP A 267 52.32 -5.39 67.67
C ASP A 267 50.89 -5.99 67.64
N ASN A 268 49.86 -5.20 67.31
CA ASN A 268 48.46 -5.67 67.24
C ASN A 268 48.02 -6.14 65.83
N THR A 269 47.22 -7.22 65.81
CA THR A 269 46.84 -8.05 64.64
C THR A 269 46.14 -7.33 63.49
N CYS A 270 45.58 -6.15 63.70
CA CYS A 270 44.83 -5.41 62.67
C CYS A 270 45.73 -4.81 61.58
N TYR A 271 46.95 -4.37 61.91
CA TYR A 271 47.85 -3.73 60.93
C TYR A 271 48.44 -4.72 59.90
N ASN A 272 48.70 -5.95 60.33
CA ASN A 272 49.21 -7.02 59.47
C ASN A 272 48.18 -7.52 58.43
N GLY A 273 46.87 -7.42 58.74
CA GLY A 273 45.81 -7.76 57.79
C GLY A 273 45.70 -6.74 56.64
N TYR A 274 45.84 -5.45 56.96
CA TYR A 274 45.74 -4.34 56.01
C TYR A 274 46.90 -4.32 55.01
N THR A 275 48.14 -4.48 55.49
CA THR A 275 49.34 -4.49 54.64
C THR A 275 49.41 -5.71 53.71
N ALA A 276 48.99 -6.89 54.17
CA ALA A 276 48.92 -8.10 53.35
C ALA A 276 47.84 -8.03 52.26
N ALA A 277 46.71 -7.37 52.53
CA ALA A 277 45.63 -7.15 51.57
C ALA A 277 46.06 -6.20 50.44
N ILE A 278 46.78 -5.11 50.77
CA ILE A 278 47.28 -4.14 49.78
C ILE A 278 48.32 -4.75 48.85
N ASP A 279 49.28 -5.51 49.37
CA ASP A 279 50.32 -6.14 48.54
C ASP A 279 49.74 -7.23 47.61
N SER A 280 48.70 -7.93 48.06
CA SER A 280 47.96 -8.91 47.24
C SER A 280 47.11 -8.24 46.15
N ALA A 281 46.46 -7.12 46.46
CA ALA A 281 45.68 -6.34 45.49
C ALA A 281 46.58 -5.75 44.38
N ASN A 282 47.74 -5.20 44.75
CA ASN A 282 48.69 -4.60 43.81
C ASN A 282 49.34 -5.65 42.89
N LYS A 283 49.71 -6.84 43.40
CA LYS A 283 50.25 -7.93 42.58
C LYS A 283 49.21 -8.51 41.61
N CYS A 284 47.94 -8.58 42.00
CA CYS A 284 46.84 -8.99 41.12
C CYS A 284 46.55 -7.96 40.01
N ARG A 285 46.79 -6.66 40.26
CA ARG A 285 46.59 -5.58 39.28
C ARG A 285 47.57 -5.66 38.12
N ASP A 286 48.87 -5.79 38.39
CA ASP A 286 49.89 -5.56 37.36
C ASP A 286 50.11 -6.77 36.42
N ILE A 287 49.99 -8.00 36.93
CA ILE A 287 50.19 -9.23 36.14
C ILE A 287 48.98 -9.51 35.22
N ASN A 288 47.75 -9.25 35.68
CA ASN A 288 46.54 -9.49 34.89
C ASN A 288 46.31 -8.41 33.83
N LEU A 289 46.66 -7.14 34.09
CA LEU A 289 46.39 -6.04 33.15
C LEU A 289 47.19 -6.17 31.85
N LEU A 290 48.47 -6.54 31.91
CA LEU A 290 49.33 -6.67 30.73
C LEU A 290 48.93 -7.90 29.89
N SER A 291 48.72 -9.05 30.53
CA SER A 291 48.28 -10.29 29.87
C SER A 291 46.92 -10.10 29.17
N ASN A 292 45.95 -9.49 29.86
CA ASN A 292 44.61 -9.25 29.33
C ASN A 292 44.59 -8.19 28.23
N THR A 293 45.49 -7.19 28.29
CA THR A 293 45.65 -6.20 27.21
C THR A 293 46.21 -6.84 25.95
N ILE A 294 47.20 -7.73 26.06
CA ILE A 294 47.75 -8.45 24.92
C ILE A 294 46.71 -9.40 24.32
N ALA A 295 45.98 -10.14 25.15
CA ALA A 295 44.90 -11.03 24.71
C ALA A 295 43.81 -10.25 23.96
N ALA A 296 43.31 -9.14 24.51
CA ALA A 296 42.32 -8.29 23.85
C ALA A 296 42.82 -7.76 22.50
N GLY A 297 44.08 -7.33 22.41
CA GLY A 297 44.71 -6.87 21.17
C GLY A 297 44.76 -7.95 20.09
N VAL A 298 45.13 -9.18 20.45
CA VAL A 298 45.16 -10.33 19.53
C VAL A 298 43.76 -10.67 19.03
N MET A 299 42.76 -10.66 19.91
CA MET A 299 41.36 -10.98 19.56
C MET A 299 40.74 -9.92 18.65
N ALA A 300 41.07 -8.63 18.85
CA ALA A 300 40.66 -7.55 17.96
C ALA A 300 41.29 -7.67 16.57
N LEU A 301 42.55 -8.11 16.47
CA LEU A 301 43.21 -8.33 15.20
C LEU A 301 42.58 -9.52 14.43
N LEU A 302 42.28 -10.61 15.12
CA LEU A 302 41.62 -11.78 14.53
C LEU A 302 40.21 -11.46 14.02
N SER A 303 39.41 -10.70 14.79
CA SER A 303 38.07 -10.30 14.36
C SER A 303 38.11 -9.42 13.10
N LEU A 304 39.09 -8.52 13.00
CA LEU A 304 39.31 -7.68 11.82
C LEU A 304 39.71 -8.51 10.60
N VAL A 305 40.61 -9.48 10.75
CA VAL A 305 41.01 -10.39 9.66
C VAL A 305 39.81 -11.20 9.16
N PHE A 306 39.00 -11.76 10.06
CA PHE A 306 37.81 -12.51 9.67
C PHE A 306 36.74 -11.62 9.02
N ALA A 307 36.55 -10.38 9.49
CA ALA A 307 35.65 -9.43 8.84
C ALA A 307 36.07 -9.15 7.39
N VAL A 308 37.36 -8.91 7.15
CA VAL A 308 37.91 -8.71 5.79
C VAL A 308 37.68 -9.93 4.90
N ILE A 309 37.91 -11.15 5.43
CA ILE A 309 37.67 -12.39 4.70
C ILE A 309 36.19 -12.58 4.36
N ILE A 310 35.27 -12.29 5.30
CA ILE A 310 33.82 -12.34 5.06
C ILE A 310 33.43 -11.33 3.97
N PHE A 311 33.94 -10.10 4.02
CA PHE A 311 33.68 -9.09 2.99
C PHE A 311 34.23 -9.47 1.60
N ALA A 312 35.35 -10.19 1.54
CA ALA A 312 35.90 -10.72 0.30
C ALA A 312 35.09 -11.89 -0.28
N ILE A 313 34.36 -12.64 0.55
CA ILE A 313 33.60 -13.83 0.14
C ILE A 313 32.11 -13.51 -0.09
N CYS A 314 31.52 -12.59 0.68
CA CYS A 314 30.11 -12.21 0.58
C CYS A 314 29.76 -11.61 -0.78
N GLY A 315 28.73 -12.13 -1.44
CA GLY A 315 28.27 -11.62 -2.73
C GLY A 315 29.02 -12.17 -3.96
N LYS A 316 29.83 -13.23 -3.82
CA LYS A 316 30.36 -13.95 -4.99
C LYS A 316 29.22 -14.54 -5.84
N LYS A 317 29.30 -14.34 -7.15
CA LYS A 317 28.33 -14.85 -8.13
C LYS A 317 28.45 -16.38 -8.22
N ASP A 318 27.31 -17.07 -8.24
CA ASP A 318 27.27 -18.51 -8.49
C ASP A 318 27.68 -18.81 -9.95
N LYS A 319 27.84 -20.08 -10.34
CA LYS A 319 28.22 -20.52 -11.70
C LYS A 319 27.35 -19.92 -12.82
N ASN A 320 26.13 -19.51 -12.49
CA ASN A 320 25.16 -18.89 -13.41
C ASN A 320 25.18 -17.34 -13.37
N GLY A 321 26.19 -16.71 -12.76
CA GLY A 321 26.35 -15.25 -12.71
C GLY A 321 25.44 -14.52 -11.71
N LYS A 322 24.54 -15.21 -11.01
CA LYS A 322 23.60 -14.62 -10.04
C LYS A 322 24.07 -14.79 -8.59
N ILE A 323 23.92 -13.75 -7.78
CA ILE A 323 24.20 -13.80 -6.33
C ILE A 323 23.02 -14.49 -5.62
N LYS A 324 23.32 -15.53 -4.83
CA LYS A 324 22.31 -16.25 -4.04
C LYS A 324 21.94 -15.43 -2.80
N ARG A 325 20.65 -15.07 -2.71
CA ARG A 325 20.08 -14.23 -1.65
C ARG A 325 19.64 -15.08 -0.45
N ALA A 326 19.92 -14.61 0.76
CA ALA A 326 19.34 -15.14 1.98
C ALA A 326 17.86 -14.74 2.09
N PHE A 327 17.11 -15.40 2.98
CA PHE A 327 15.69 -15.08 3.22
C PHE A 327 15.52 -13.63 3.69
N ILE A 328 16.43 -13.15 4.54
CA ILE A 328 16.43 -11.81 5.12
C ILE A 328 16.72 -10.71 4.07
N ASP A 329 17.45 -11.04 3.00
CA ASP A 329 17.72 -10.14 1.86
C ASP A 329 16.45 -9.85 1.01
N LYS A 330 15.30 -10.47 1.34
CA LYS A 330 14.00 -10.15 0.74
C LYS A 330 13.33 -8.95 1.42
N LEU A 331 13.73 -8.58 2.64
CA LEU A 331 13.23 -7.38 3.28
C LEU A 331 13.79 -6.13 2.57
N PRO A 332 12.99 -5.04 2.48
CA PRO A 332 13.49 -3.75 2.04
C PRO A 332 14.64 -3.28 2.93
N THR A 333 15.68 -2.72 2.34
CA THR A 333 16.93 -2.39 3.05
C THR A 333 16.70 -1.42 4.21
N ASP A 334 15.83 -0.43 4.03
CA ASP A 334 15.52 0.57 5.08
C ASP A 334 14.76 -0.05 6.26
N LEU A 335 13.89 -1.03 5.97
CA LEU A 335 13.15 -1.76 7.01
C LEU A 335 14.07 -2.70 7.79
N HIS A 336 14.99 -3.37 7.10
CA HIS A 336 16.00 -4.20 7.75
C HIS A 336 16.93 -3.35 8.64
N LEU A 337 17.32 -2.16 8.18
CA LEU A 337 18.08 -1.21 8.99
C LEU A 337 17.29 -0.76 10.22
N ALA A 338 16.02 -0.35 10.05
CA ALA A 338 15.17 0.10 11.16
C ALA A 338 14.96 -0.99 12.21
N LEU A 339 14.71 -2.24 11.79
CA LEU A 339 14.58 -3.39 12.68
C LEU A 339 15.89 -3.67 13.43
N THR A 340 17.03 -3.61 12.73
CA THR A 340 18.34 -3.82 13.34
C THR A 340 18.62 -2.75 14.39
N VAL A 341 18.42 -1.48 14.06
CA VAL A 341 18.62 -0.36 15.00
C VAL A 341 17.66 -0.45 16.19
N GLY A 342 16.39 -0.78 15.97
CA GLY A 342 15.41 -0.92 17.05
C GLY A 342 15.77 -2.02 18.04
N VAL A 343 16.20 -3.19 17.54
CA VAL A 343 16.67 -4.30 18.40
C VAL A 343 17.94 -3.92 19.17
N GLN A 344 18.87 -3.19 18.54
CA GLN A 344 20.09 -2.70 19.20
C GLN A 344 19.80 -1.73 20.34
N ILE A 345 18.84 -0.81 20.15
CA ILE A 345 18.40 0.11 21.21
C ILE A 345 17.82 -0.68 22.40
N GLY A 346 16.95 -1.66 22.14
CA GLY A 346 16.39 -2.52 23.19
C GLY A 346 17.45 -3.33 23.95
N LEU A 347 18.42 -3.91 23.24
CA LEU A 347 19.55 -4.61 23.86
C LEU A 347 20.47 -3.66 24.64
N GLY A 348 20.61 -2.40 24.21
CA GLY A 348 21.35 -1.37 24.93
C GLY A 348 20.69 -1.00 26.27
N PHE A 349 19.36 -0.85 26.30
CA PHE A 349 18.63 -0.65 27.56
C PHE A 349 18.77 -1.85 28.50
N LEU A 350 18.68 -3.06 27.97
CA LEU A 350 18.90 -4.28 28.75
C LEU A 350 20.33 -4.34 29.31
N PHE A 351 21.33 -3.97 28.50
CA PHE A 351 22.73 -3.89 28.93
C PHE A 351 22.91 -2.90 30.08
N ALA A 352 22.36 -1.69 29.96
CA ALA A 352 22.45 -0.66 30.99
C ALA A 352 21.79 -1.10 32.29
N PHE A 353 20.62 -1.74 32.21
CA PHE A 353 19.92 -2.28 33.38
C PHE A 353 20.72 -3.38 34.09
N VAL A 354 21.28 -4.34 33.34
CA VAL A 354 22.11 -5.40 33.92
C VAL A 354 23.39 -4.81 34.52
N TYR A 355 23.99 -3.82 33.87
CA TYR A 355 25.19 -3.13 34.36
C TYR A 355 24.94 -2.39 35.68
N ASP A 356 23.85 -1.64 35.77
CA ASP A 356 23.43 -0.95 37.01
C ASP A 356 23.12 -1.95 38.13
N THR A 357 22.50 -3.09 37.81
CA THR A 357 22.26 -4.17 38.78
C THR A 357 23.57 -4.77 39.30
N ILE A 358 24.62 -4.86 38.48
CA ILE A 358 25.94 -5.35 38.92
C ILE A 358 26.57 -4.39 39.93
N LEU A 359 26.44 -3.08 39.75
CA LEU A 359 27.06 -2.08 40.63
C LEU A 359 26.41 -1.99 42.02
N ASN A 360 25.12 -2.33 42.14
CA ASN A 360 24.34 -2.10 43.37
C ASN A 360 24.21 -3.33 44.30
N PHE A 361 24.76 -4.50 43.97
CA PHE A 361 24.62 -5.73 44.77
C PHE A 361 25.98 -6.27 45.22
N ALA A 362 26.16 -6.47 46.54
CA ALA A 362 27.33 -7.15 47.12
C ALA A 362 27.22 -8.69 46.97
N TYR A 363 28.35 -9.35 46.65
CA TYR A 363 28.60 -10.79 46.46
C TYR A 363 27.52 -11.76 46.99
N PRO A 364 26.96 -12.69 46.16
CA PRO A 364 27.72 -13.63 45.31
C PRO A 364 27.19 -13.80 43.86
N PHE A 365 26.27 -12.96 43.38
CA PHE A 365 25.62 -13.11 42.07
C PHE A 365 26.40 -12.56 40.86
N GLU A 366 27.51 -11.86 41.10
CA GLU A 366 28.25 -11.11 40.07
C GLU A 366 28.67 -11.97 38.86
N ARG A 367 29.15 -13.19 39.11
CA ARG A 367 29.71 -14.06 38.05
C ARG A 367 28.69 -14.40 36.95
N TYR A 368 27.42 -14.61 37.30
CA TYR A 368 26.37 -14.95 36.33
C TYR A 368 25.88 -13.73 35.56
N LEU A 369 25.83 -12.56 36.21
CA LEU A 369 25.44 -11.30 35.57
C LEU A 369 26.48 -10.86 34.53
N TYR A 370 27.78 -11.10 34.76
CA TYR A 370 28.82 -10.86 33.75
C TYR A 370 28.64 -11.70 32.48
N PHE A 371 28.25 -12.97 32.59
CA PHE A 371 27.95 -13.79 31.41
C PHE A 371 26.76 -13.25 30.61
N ALA A 372 25.77 -12.65 31.28
CA ALA A 372 24.63 -12.02 30.62
C ALA A 372 25.05 -10.78 29.81
N VAL A 373 25.90 -9.92 30.39
CA VAL A 373 26.50 -8.75 29.71
C VAL A 373 27.25 -9.19 28.44
N TYR A 374 28.01 -10.28 28.51
CA TYR A 374 28.75 -10.83 27.35
C TYR A 374 27.83 -11.38 26.27
N GLY A 375 26.76 -12.09 26.68
CA GLY A 375 25.74 -12.58 25.76
C GLY A 375 25.07 -11.44 24.99
N ILE A 376 24.70 -10.35 25.68
CA ILE A 376 24.05 -9.18 25.07
C ILE A 376 24.98 -8.51 24.06
N ALA A 377 26.24 -8.25 24.45
CA ALA A 377 27.22 -7.63 23.56
C ALA A 377 27.50 -8.48 22.31
N ALA A 378 27.63 -9.80 22.46
CA ALA A 378 27.84 -10.71 21.33
C ALA A 378 26.64 -10.72 20.36
N LEU A 379 25.41 -10.68 20.88
CA LEU A 379 24.19 -10.59 20.08
C LEU A 379 24.12 -9.28 19.29
N MET A 380 24.48 -8.15 19.92
CA MET A 380 24.56 -6.84 19.25
C MET A 380 25.54 -6.90 18.07
N TRP A 381 26.73 -7.46 18.26
CA TRP A 381 27.70 -7.59 17.16
C TRP A 381 27.23 -8.53 16.04
N ALA A 382 26.60 -9.66 16.39
CA ALA A 382 26.09 -10.62 15.42
C ALA A 382 25.02 -10.00 14.50
N LEU A 383 24.08 -9.22 15.06
CA LEU A 383 23.04 -8.52 14.31
C LEU A 383 23.62 -7.46 13.35
N LEU A 384 24.64 -6.72 13.79
CA LEU A 384 25.30 -5.72 12.96
C LEU A 384 26.00 -6.37 11.75
N ILE A 385 26.67 -7.51 11.97
CA ILE A 385 27.37 -8.23 10.90
C ILE A 385 26.38 -8.86 9.92
N GLU A 386 25.26 -9.39 10.40
CA GLU A 386 24.18 -9.88 9.54
C GLU A 386 23.68 -8.76 8.60
N PHE A 387 23.36 -7.59 9.15
CA PHE A 387 22.94 -6.42 8.37
C PHE A 387 23.99 -5.99 7.34
N LEU A 388 25.26 -5.86 7.74
CA LEU A 388 26.35 -5.47 6.83
C LEU A 388 26.53 -6.47 5.69
N THR A 389 26.44 -7.77 5.98
CA THR A 389 26.54 -8.80 4.94
C THR A 389 25.32 -8.82 4.01
N SER A 390 24.11 -8.54 4.52
CA SER A 390 22.88 -8.35 3.73
C SER A 390 23.02 -7.14 2.80
N PHE A 391 23.46 -5.99 3.34
CA PHE A 391 23.70 -4.78 2.58
C PHE A 391 24.68 -5.00 1.42
N ILE A 392 25.80 -5.69 1.66
CA ILE A 392 26.81 -5.99 0.63
C ILE A 392 26.27 -6.95 -0.44
N ARG A 393 25.45 -7.95 -0.06
CA ARG A 393 24.78 -8.84 -1.03
C ARG A 393 23.85 -8.05 -1.95
N VAL A 394 23.19 -7.01 -1.43
CA VAL A 394 22.33 -6.11 -2.22
C VAL A 394 23.18 -5.17 -3.10
N CYS A 395 24.24 -4.55 -2.58
CA CYS A 395 25.17 -3.69 -3.32
C CYS A 395 25.83 -4.39 -4.52
N ARG A 396 26.22 -5.66 -4.36
CA ARG A 396 26.84 -6.45 -5.43
C ARG A 396 25.82 -7.07 -6.39
N SER A 397 24.53 -6.98 -6.08
CA SER A 397 23.48 -7.50 -6.96
C SER A 397 23.28 -6.59 -8.18
N GLU A 398 22.79 -7.14 -9.29
CA GLU A 398 22.55 -6.35 -10.52
C GLU A 398 21.43 -5.31 -10.39
N LYS A 399 20.73 -5.25 -9.24
CA LYS A 399 19.69 -4.26 -8.97
C LYS A 399 20.31 -3.00 -8.37
N LYS A 400 19.88 -1.83 -8.84
CA LYS A 400 20.27 -0.54 -8.26
C LYS A 400 19.77 -0.45 -6.81
N LEU A 401 20.58 0.09 -5.90
CA LEU A 401 20.30 0.12 -4.45
C LEU A 401 18.92 0.69 -4.08
N TYR A 402 18.53 1.79 -4.71
CA TYR A 402 17.22 2.41 -4.47
C TYR A 402 16.04 1.50 -4.84
N GLN A 403 16.23 0.45 -5.65
CA GLN A 403 15.13 -0.43 -6.06
C GLN A 403 14.71 -1.41 -4.97
N ASN A 404 15.49 -1.51 -3.89
CA ASN A 404 15.22 -2.35 -2.72
C ASN A 404 14.81 -1.53 -1.49
N THR A 405 14.54 -0.22 -1.65
CA THR A 405 14.05 0.65 -0.56
C THR A 405 12.54 0.53 -0.42
N LEU A 406 12.05 0.68 0.82
CA LEU A 406 10.62 0.69 1.13
C LEU A 406 9.94 1.85 0.41
N LEU A 407 10.61 3.01 0.39
CA LEU A 407 10.15 4.22 -0.31
C LEU A 407 9.94 3.98 -1.81
N TYR A 408 10.87 3.30 -2.48
CA TYR A 408 10.72 2.99 -3.91
C TYR A 408 9.59 1.99 -4.16
N LEU A 409 9.39 1.00 -3.28
CA LEU A 409 8.27 0.06 -3.40
C LEU A 409 6.93 0.79 -3.21
N ILE A 410 6.84 1.68 -2.22
CA ILE A 410 5.68 2.55 -2.01
C ILE A 410 5.42 3.41 -3.25
N ILE A 411 6.42 4.15 -3.74
CA ILE A 411 6.28 4.99 -4.93
C ILE A 411 5.90 4.15 -6.16
N LYS A 412 6.51 2.99 -6.37
CA LYS A 412 6.25 2.14 -7.53
C LYS A 412 4.83 1.58 -7.55
N TYR A 413 4.33 1.10 -6.41
CA TYR A 413 3.05 0.42 -6.33
C TYR A 413 1.88 1.36 -6.00
N ILE A 414 2.11 2.46 -5.28
CA ILE A 414 1.08 3.42 -4.88
C ILE A 414 1.02 4.64 -5.80
N MET A 415 2.14 5.10 -6.37
CA MET A 415 2.14 6.26 -7.28
C MET A 415 2.24 5.83 -8.74
N ILE A 416 3.29 5.11 -9.14
CA ILE A 416 3.63 4.90 -10.56
C ILE A 416 2.66 3.94 -11.26
N LYS A 417 2.39 2.77 -10.67
CA LYS A 417 1.49 1.77 -11.28
C LYS A 417 0.04 2.27 -11.45
N PRO A 418 -0.62 2.80 -10.42
CA PRO A 418 -1.96 3.34 -10.57
C PRO A 418 -1.96 4.57 -11.48
N CYS A 419 -1.02 5.52 -11.37
CA CYS A 419 -0.94 6.64 -12.33
C CYS A 419 -0.77 6.17 -13.77
N GLY A 420 0.08 5.17 -14.03
CA GLY A 420 0.27 4.63 -15.39
C GLY A 420 -0.94 3.87 -15.94
N PHE A 421 -1.77 3.26 -15.07
CA PHE A 421 -3.06 2.67 -15.44
C PHE A 421 -4.11 3.75 -15.68
N LEU A 422 -4.17 4.75 -14.80
CA LEU A 422 -5.07 5.89 -14.86
C LEU A 422 -4.82 6.72 -16.12
N PHE A 423 -3.56 7.04 -16.41
CA PHE A 423 -3.15 7.83 -17.56
C PHE A 423 -3.42 7.13 -18.89
N ARG A 424 -3.19 5.81 -18.97
CA ARG A 424 -3.56 5.01 -20.16
C ARG A 424 -5.06 5.03 -20.41
N ASN A 425 -5.85 4.83 -19.35
CA ASN A 425 -7.31 4.89 -19.45
C ASN A 425 -7.77 6.29 -19.83
N LEU A 426 -7.34 7.35 -19.14
CA LEU A 426 -7.65 8.74 -19.44
C LEU A 426 -7.28 9.13 -20.88
N LYS A 427 -6.09 8.77 -21.37
CA LYS A 427 -5.68 9.05 -22.77
C LYS A 427 -6.62 8.42 -23.79
N SER A 428 -7.07 7.19 -23.55
CA SER A 428 -8.04 6.51 -24.42
C SER A 428 -9.44 7.16 -24.40
N LEU A 429 -9.75 7.92 -23.35
CA LEU A 429 -11.00 8.67 -23.21
C LEU A 429 -10.91 10.04 -23.91
N PHE A 430 -9.79 10.76 -23.80
CA PHE A 430 -9.59 12.01 -24.56
C PHE A 430 -9.47 11.77 -26.07
N ALA A 431 -8.97 10.60 -26.49
CA ALA A 431 -8.93 10.20 -27.89
C ALA A 431 -10.29 9.74 -28.45
N TYR A 432 -11.32 9.61 -27.62
CA TYR A 432 -12.64 9.18 -28.06
C TYR A 432 -13.26 10.20 -29.02
N GLN A 433 -13.58 9.76 -30.23
CA GLN A 433 -14.36 10.52 -31.20
C GLN A 433 -15.77 9.94 -31.23
N PRO A 434 -16.78 10.66 -30.70
CA PRO A 434 -18.16 10.18 -30.80
C PRO A 434 -18.57 10.11 -32.26
N ALA A 435 -19.04 8.95 -32.69
CA ALA A 435 -19.52 8.73 -34.06
C ALA A 435 -20.96 9.23 -34.21
N ASN A 436 -21.85 8.92 -33.26
CA ASN A 436 -23.28 9.25 -33.35
C ASN A 436 -23.74 10.32 -32.36
N PHE A 437 -23.00 10.55 -31.28
CA PHE A 437 -23.34 11.59 -30.31
C PHE A 437 -22.95 12.99 -30.79
N LYS A 438 -23.68 14.02 -30.34
CA LYS A 438 -23.34 15.43 -30.61
C LYS A 438 -21.88 15.71 -30.23
N LYS A 439 -21.14 16.40 -31.09
CA LYS A 439 -19.72 16.78 -30.84
C LYS A 439 -19.54 17.57 -29.54
N SER A 440 -20.60 18.27 -29.08
CA SER A 440 -20.64 18.95 -27.77
C SER A 440 -20.49 18.01 -26.57
N LEU A 441 -20.79 16.72 -26.70
CA LEU A 441 -20.57 15.72 -25.65
C LEU A 441 -19.09 15.61 -25.26
N ARG A 442 -18.18 15.73 -26.23
CA ARG A 442 -16.74 15.75 -25.94
C ARG A 442 -16.38 16.98 -25.11
N ALA A 443 -16.88 18.16 -25.50
CA ALA A 443 -16.65 19.39 -24.76
C ALA A 443 -17.22 19.29 -23.33
N PHE A 444 -18.37 18.63 -23.15
CA PHE A 444 -18.96 18.38 -21.84
C PHE A 444 -18.13 17.42 -20.98
N ILE A 445 -17.63 16.31 -21.55
CA ILE A 445 -16.76 15.35 -20.84
C ILE A 445 -15.45 16.03 -20.40
N ILE A 446 -14.84 16.82 -21.29
CA ILE A 446 -13.61 17.57 -20.98
C ILE A 446 -13.90 18.67 -19.94
N GLY A 447 -14.98 19.42 -20.13
CA GLY A 447 -15.41 20.49 -19.23
C GLY A 447 -15.73 19.98 -17.82
N TYR A 448 -16.45 18.86 -17.71
CA TYR A 448 -16.71 18.20 -16.42
C TYR A 448 -15.41 17.75 -15.74
N GLY A 449 -14.51 17.11 -16.49
CA GLY A 449 -13.20 16.71 -15.96
C GLY A 449 -12.39 17.91 -15.45
N PHE A 450 -12.39 19.02 -16.18
CA PHE A 450 -11.73 20.26 -15.78
C PHE A 450 -12.39 20.89 -14.54
N LEU A 451 -13.71 21.00 -14.51
CA LEU A 451 -14.44 21.55 -13.35
C LEU A 451 -14.18 20.72 -12.09
N ASN A 452 -14.20 19.39 -12.22
CA ASN A 452 -13.98 18.49 -11.08
C ASN A 452 -12.52 18.60 -10.59
N ALA A 453 -11.55 18.71 -11.49
CA ALA A 453 -10.16 18.99 -11.12
C ALA A 453 -9.98 20.34 -10.43
N LEU A 454 -10.68 21.38 -10.89
CA LEU A 454 -10.69 22.71 -10.27
C LEU A 454 -11.31 22.67 -8.86
N PHE A 455 -12.44 21.99 -8.69
CA PHE A 455 -13.08 21.79 -7.39
C PHE A 455 -12.20 21.02 -6.41
N LEU A 456 -11.53 19.96 -6.88
CA LEU A 456 -10.58 19.22 -6.06
C LEU A 456 -9.38 20.09 -5.67
N PHE A 457 -8.87 20.93 -6.57
CA PHE A 457 -7.79 21.87 -6.26
C PHE A 457 -8.22 22.92 -5.23
N LEU A 458 -9.42 23.51 -5.39
CA LEU A 458 -10.00 24.46 -4.44
C LEU A 458 -10.22 23.83 -3.07
N PHE A 459 -10.70 22.58 -3.02
CA PHE A 459 -10.89 21.85 -1.77
C PHE A 459 -9.56 21.55 -1.08
N PHE A 460 -8.53 21.16 -1.85
CA PHE A 460 -7.17 20.98 -1.32
C PHE A 460 -6.64 22.29 -0.72
N LEU A 461 -6.78 23.41 -1.46
CA LEU A 461 -6.38 24.74 -0.98
C LEU A 461 -7.12 25.11 0.32
N LEU A 462 -8.42 24.85 0.38
CA LEU A 462 -9.23 25.07 1.57
C LEU A 462 -8.71 24.25 2.76
N CYS A 463 -8.41 22.96 2.58
CA CYS A 463 -7.83 22.11 3.63
C CYS A 463 -6.49 22.64 4.16
N VAL A 464 -5.66 23.23 3.29
CA VAL A 464 -4.39 23.86 3.66
C VAL A 464 -4.64 25.14 4.46
N VAL A 465 -5.55 26.00 4.01
CA VAL A 465 -5.86 27.28 4.68
C VAL A 465 -6.44 27.08 6.08
N ILE A 466 -7.27 26.04 6.28
CA ILE A 466 -7.90 25.76 7.58
C ILE A 466 -7.03 24.91 8.53
N ASN A 467 -5.78 24.57 8.16
CA ASN A 467 -4.89 23.69 8.92
C ASN A 467 -5.57 22.37 9.36
N ALA A 468 -6.34 21.75 8.47
CA ALA A 468 -7.08 20.55 8.81
C ALA A 468 -6.12 19.40 9.23
N PRO A 469 -6.45 18.61 10.27
CA PRO A 469 -5.61 17.50 10.70
C PRO A 469 -5.45 16.45 9.59
N GLY A 470 -4.36 15.67 9.64
CA GLY A 470 -3.90 14.77 8.56
C GLY A 470 -4.95 13.80 7.97
N GLY A 471 -6.04 13.52 8.69
CA GLY A 471 -7.19 12.75 8.18
C GLY A 471 -7.90 13.40 6.98
N ALA A 472 -7.90 14.73 6.87
CA ALA A 472 -8.51 15.44 5.74
C ALA A 472 -7.78 15.16 4.41
N GLY A 473 -6.45 15.00 4.44
CA GLY A 473 -5.66 14.62 3.27
C GLY A 473 -5.99 13.21 2.76
N PHE A 474 -6.28 12.28 3.67
CA PHE A 474 -6.70 10.92 3.30
C PHE A 474 -8.10 10.92 2.65
N LEU A 475 -9.07 11.62 3.24
CA LEU A 475 -10.42 11.75 2.66
C LEU A 475 -10.40 12.44 1.29
N PHE A 476 -9.51 13.41 1.10
CA PHE A 476 -9.28 14.04 -0.21
C PHE A 476 -8.75 13.03 -1.24
N LEU A 477 -7.71 12.27 -0.91
CA LEU A 477 -7.17 11.26 -1.84
C LEU A 477 -8.21 10.18 -2.20
N LEU A 478 -9.04 9.79 -1.23
CA LEU A 478 -10.13 8.85 -1.44
C LEU A 478 -11.21 9.44 -2.37
N SER A 479 -11.61 10.70 -2.16
CA SER A 479 -12.64 11.36 -2.97
C SER A 479 -12.17 11.59 -4.42
N VAL A 480 -10.88 11.92 -4.61
CA VAL A 480 -10.23 11.99 -5.93
C VAL A 480 -10.31 10.63 -6.62
N GLY A 481 -9.93 9.54 -5.93
CA GLY A 481 -9.97 8.19 -6.47
C GLY A 481 -11.37 7.75 -6.91
N ILE A 482 -12.39 7.99 -6.07
CA ILE A 482 -13.78 7.66 -6.37
C ILE A 482 -14.31 8.45 -7.57
N ASN A 483 -14.07 9.77 -7.61
CA ASN A 483 -14.51 10.61 -8.74
C ASN A 483 -13.89 10.16 -10.06
N ILE A 484 -12.60 9.87 -10.08
CA ILE A 484 -11.92 9.39 -11.29
C ILE A 484 -12.49 8.02 -11.71
N ALA A 485 -12.72 7.11 -10.76
CA ALA A 485 -13.28 5.80 -11.07
C ALA A 485 -14.68 5.90 -11.70
N LEU A 486 -15.56 6.73 -11.12
CA LEU A 486 -16.90 7.01 -11.65
C LEU A 486 -16.85 7.65 -13.04
N PHE A 487 -15.97 8.63 -13.23
CA PHE A 487 -15.80 9.29 -14.52
C PHE A 487 -15.35 8.31 -15.61
N VAL A 488 -14.34 7.47 -15.32
CA VAL A 488 -13.87 6.43 -16.25
C VAL A 488 -15.00 5.43 -16.56
N PHE A 489 -15.80 5.04 -15.56
CA PHE A 489 -16.94 4.14 -15.76
C PHE A 489 -18.00 4.74 -16.70
N ILE A 490 -18.41 6.00 -16.47
CA ILE A 490 -19.42 6.68 -17.29
C ILE A 490 -18.95 6.84 -18.74
N VAL A 491 -17.72 7.29 -18.96
CA VAL A 491 -17.23 7.48 -20.33
C VAL A 491 -17.06 6.14 -21.06
N ARG A 492 -16.63 5.08 -20.37
CA ARG A 492 -16.62 3.72 -20.95
C ARG A 492 -18.01 3.24 -21.32
N TYR A 493 -19.01 3.51 -20.48
CA TYR A 493 -20.41 3.20 -20.77
C TYR A 493 -20.88 3.89 -22.06
N ILE A 494 -20.66 5.20 -22.16
CA ILE A 494 -21.03 6.00 -23.34
C ILE A 494 -20.32 5.50 -24.60
N LYS A 495 -19.02 5.24 -24.53
CA LYS A 495 -18.24 4.73 -25.67
C LYS A 495 -18.74 3.36 -26.16
N THR A 496 -19.07 2.47 -25.22
CA THR A 496 -19.61 1.15 -25.55
C THR A 496 -20.98 1.27 -26.19
N LEU A 497 -21.84 2.14 -25.65
CA LEU A 497 -23.16 2.42 -26.22
C LEU A 497 -23.04 3.03 -27.64
N ASP A 498 -22.14 3.99 -27.88
CA ASP A 498 -21.92 4.56 -29.22
C ASP A 498 -21.41 3.51 -30.22
N THR A 499 -20.60 2.56 -29.76
CA THR A 499 -20.15 1.42 -30.59
C THR A 499 -21.33 0.52 -30.97
N ILE A 500 -22.24 0.24 -30.03
CA ILE A 500 -23.46 -0.54 -30.28
C ILE A 500 -24.39 0.20 -31.25
N ILE A 501 -24.59 1.52 -31.07
CA ILE A 501 -25.41 2.35 -31.97
C ILE A 501 -24.81 2.35 -33.38
N THR A 502 -23.50 2.51 -33.50
CA THR A 502 -22.80 2.46 -34.80
C THR A 502 -22.99 1.10 -35.48
N ALA A 503 -22.81 0.00 -34.73
CA ALA A 503 -23.02 -1.34 -35.25
C ALA A 503 -24.47 -1.56 -35.69
N ALA A 504 -25.44 -1.07 -34.93
CA ALA A 504 -26.86 -1.11 -35.29
C ALA A 504 -27.15 -0.31 -36.57
N HIS A 505 -26.59 0.90 -36.72
CA HIS A 505 -26.74 1.70 -37.94
C HIS A 505 -26.22 0.95 -39.17
N PHE A 506 -25.04 0.33 -39.09
CA PHE A 506 -24.47 -0.43 -40.20
C PHE A 506 -25.02 -1.86 -40.33
N ARG A 507 -26.01 -2.24 -39.50
CA ARG A 507 -26.59 -3.60 -39.46
C ARG A 507 -25.54 -4.69 -39.26
N GLN A 508 -24.51 -4.42 -38.47
CA GLN A 508 -23.40 -5.32 -38.17
C GLN A 508 -23.45 -5.81 -36.72
N PRO A 509 -22.91 -7.00 -36.42
CA PRO A 509 -22.80 -7.45 -35.05
C PRO A 509 -21.86 -6.53 -34.27
N PRO A 510 -22.25 -6.04 -33.08
CA PRO A 510 -21.40 -5.15 -32.30
C PRO A 510 -20.16 -5.93 -31.81
N GLN A 511 -18.97 -5.44 -32.18
CA GLN A 511 -17.67 -5.98 -31.79
C GLN A 511 -17.34 -5.60 -30.34
N VAL A 512 -18.11 -6.13 -29.37
CA VAL A 512 -17.98 -5.84 -27.94
C VAL A 512 -17.92 -7.12 -27.12
N ASP A 513 -17.09 -7.14 -26.08
CA ASP A 513 -16.93 -8.28 -25.18
C ASP A 513 -18.16 -8.43 -24.27
N TYR A 514 -19.08 -9.33 -24.66
CA TYR A 514 -20.38 -9.55 -24.02
C TYR A 514 -20.31 -9.69 -22.49
N ASN A 515 -19.29 -10.39 -21.98
CA ASN A 515 -19.16 -10.69 -20.56
C ASN A 515 -18.90 -9.44 -19.71
N LYS A 516 -18.23 -8.44 -20.28
CA LYS A 516 -17.87 -7.20 -19.59
C LYS A 516 -18.92 -6.10 -19.70
N LEU A 517 -20.02 -6.33 -20.42
CA LEU A 517 -21.08 -5.33 -20.54
C LEU A 517 -21.97 -5.26 -19.29
N PRO A 518 -22.40 -4.05 -18.91
CA PRO A 518 -23.53 -3.85 -18.00
C PRO A 518 -24.80 -4.54 -18.51
N ASN A 519 -25.66 -4.97 -17.59
CA ASN A 519 -26.90 -5.69 -17.92
C ASN A 519 -27.81 -4.90 -18.88
N SER A 520 -27.91 -3.58 -18.74
CA SER A 520 -28.69 -2.73 -19.66
C SER A 520 -28.21 -2.83 -21.11
N LEU A 521 -26.90 -2.79 -21.34
CA LEU A 521 -26.31 -2.92 -22.67
C LEU A 521 -26.39 -4.35 -23.21
N LYS A 522 -26.31 -5.37 -22.33
CA LYS A 522 -26.54 -6.78 -22.72
C LYS A 522 -27.94 -6.98 -23.27
N THR A 523 -28.96 -6.47 -22.57
CA THR A 523 -30.35 -6.53 -23.03
C THR A 523 -30.50 -5.86 -24.40
N LEU A 524 -29.93 -4.67 -24.59
CA LEU A 524 -29.97 -3.96 -25.88
C LEU A 524 -29.34 -4.78 -27.02
N VAL A 525 -28.15 -5.36 -26.79
CA VAL A 525 -27.47 -6.21 -27.78
C VAL A 525 -28.29 -7.46 -28.11
N ASN A 526 -28.90 -8.10 -27.11
CA ASN A 526 -29.75 -9.26 -27.31
C ASN A 526 -30.99 -8.92 -28.15
N SER A 527 -31.68 -7.83 -27.83
CA SER A 527 -32.84 -7.37 -28.61
C SER A 527 -32.46 -7.06 -30.06
N LEU A 528 -31.32 -6.40 -30.29
CA LEU A 528 -30.81 -6.14 -31.65
C LEU A 528 -30.53 -7.43 -32.42
N ASN A 529 -29.88 -8.41 -31.79
CA ASN A 529 -29.58 -9.70 -32.41
C ASN A 529 -30.87 -10.50 -32.71
N TYR A 530 -31.85 -10.45 -31.79
CA TYR A 530 -33.15 -11.07 -31.99
C TYR A 530 -33.87 -10.46 -33.20
N THR A 531 -34.04 -9.12 -33.23
CA THR A 531 -34.69 -8.42 -34.34
C THR A 531 -33.98 -8.67 -35.68
N ARG A 532 -32.64 -8.72 -35.69
CA ARG A 532 -31.87 -9.06 -36.88
C ARG A 532 -32.20 -10.46 -37.39
N THR A 533 -32.25 -11.43 -36.49
CA THR A 533 -32.53 -12.83 -36.83
C THR A 533 -33.94 -12.97 -37.37
N GLU A 534 -34.92 -12.34 -36.73
CA GLU A 534 -36.31 -12.30 -37.20
C GLU A 534 -36.42 -11.66 -38.58
N LEU A 535 -35.74 -10.53 -38.83
CA LEU A 535 -35.76 -9.88 -40.12
C LEU A 535 -35.13 -10.76 -41.21
N GLN A 536 -34.00 -11.41 -40.92
CA GLN A 536 -33.37 -12.34 -41.86
C GLN A 536 -34.30 -13.50 -42.20
N ASN A 537 -34.92 -14.10 -41.19
CA ASN A 537 -35.89 -15.19 -41.37
C ASN A 537 -37.09 -14.74 -42.22
N ALA A 538 -37.60 -13.52 -41.98
CA ALA A 538 -38.72 -12.97 -42.75
C ALA A 538 -38.35 -12.74 -44.22
N VAL A 539 -37.15 -12.21 -44.49
CA VAL A 539 -36.64 -12.03 -45.86
C VAL A 539 -36.44 -13.38 -46.56
N ASP A 540 -35.78 -14.33 -45.90
CA ASP A 540 -35.54 -15.66 -46.47
C ASP A 540 -36.86 -16.38 -46.76
N LYS A 541 -37.86 -16.23 -45.88
CA LYS A 541 -39.21 -16.76 -46.10
C LYS A 541 -39.87 -16.10 -47.31
N ALA A 542 -39.87 -14.77 -47.41
CA ALA A 542 -40.47 -14.05 -48.54
C ALA A 542 -39.83 -14.47 -49.88
N VAL A 543 -38.50 -14.63 -49.92
CA VAL A 543 -37.78 -15.09 -51.12
C VAL A 543 -38.15 -16.53 -51.48
N ARG A 544 -38.29 -17.42 -50.49
CA ARG A 544 -38.73 -18.81 -50.72
C ARG A 544 -40.17 -18.86 -51.22
N ASP A 545 -41.07 -18.10 -50.62
CA ASP A 545 -42.49 -18.06 -51.00
C ASP A 545 -42.65 -17.57 -52.45
N GLU A 546 -41.88 -16.55 -52.87
CA GLU A 546 -41.91 -16.05 -54.25
C GLU A 546 -41.37 -17.06 -55.27
N ARG A 547 -40.28 -17.76 -54.93
CA ARG A 547 -39.73 -18.83 -55.77
C ARG A 547 -40.71 -20.00 -55.89
N MET A 548 -41.30 -20.44 -54.79
CA MET A 548 -42.27 -21.53 -54.79
C MET A 548 -43.52 -21.19 -55.61
N ARG A 549 -44.01 -19.95 -55.50
CA ARG A 549 -45.13 -19.45 -56.32
C ARG A 549 -44.81 -19.53 -57.81
N THR A 550 -43.60 -19.17 -58.22
CA THR A 550 -43.15 -19.24 -59.61
C THR A 550 -43.05 -20.69 -60.11
N GLU A 551 -42.43 -21.57 -59.33
CA GLU A 551 -42.26 -22.98 -59.69
C GLU A 551 -43.62 -23.67 -59.84
N LEU A 552 -44.56 -23.40 -58.94
CA LEU A 552 -45.93 -23.93 -59.02
C LEU A 552 -46.63 -23.51 -60.31
N ILE A 553 -46.58 -22.21 -60.67
CA ILE A 553 -47.22 -21.73 -61.91
C ILE A 553 -46.60 -22.41 -63.13
N THR A 554 -45.28 -22.55 -63.16
CA THR A 554 -44.56 -23.17 -64.27
C THR A 554 -44.91 -24.65 -64.43
N ASN A 555 -44.93 -25.40 -63.32
CA ASN A 555 -45.25 -26.83 -63.32
C ASN A 555 -46.71 -27.08 -63.72
N VAL A 556 -47.66 -26.37 -63.10
CA VAL A 556 -49.10 -26.50 -63.44
C VAL A 556 -49.33 -26.18 -64.92
N SER A 557 -48.64 -25.17 -65.45
CA SER A 557 -48.82 -24.79 -66.85
C SER A 557 -48.27 -25.84 -67.82
N HIS A 558 -47.16 -26.51 -67.49
CA HIS A 558 -46.64 -27.64 -68.27
C HIS A 558 -47.65 -28.79 -68.30
N ASP A 559 -48.24 -29.10 -67.16
CA ASP A 559 -49.24 -30.17 -67.02
C ASP A 559 -50.54 -29.85 -67.77
N LEU A 560 -50.89 -28.56 -67.94
CA LEU A 560 -52.03 -28.12 -68.75
C LEU A 560 -51.75 -28.15 -70.26
N LYS A 561 -50.50 -27.92 -70.69
CA LYS A 561 -50.13 -27.86 -72.11
C LYS A 561 -50.27 -29.21 -72.81
N THR A 562 -49.90 -30.28 -72.13
CA THR A 562 -49.92 -31.66 -72.67
C THR A 562 -51.32 -32.14 -73.09
N PRO A 563 -52.35 -32.12 -72.20
CA PRO A 563 -53.71 -32.54 -72.57
C PRO A 563 -54.33 -31.60 -73.60
N LEU A 564 -54.06 -30.29 -73.51
CA LEU A 564 -54.58 -29.33 -74.47
C LEU A 564 -54.04 -29.55 -75.89
N THR A 565 -52.75 -29.84 -76.03
CA THR A 565 -52.14 -30.15 -77.33
C THR A 565 -52.83 -31.34 -77.97
N SER A 566 -53.17 -32.36 -77.17
CA SER A 566 -53.91 -33.53 -77.64
C SER A 566 -55.33 -33.17 -78.11
N ILE A 567 -56.05 -32.32 -77.36
CA ILE A 567 -57.37 -31.83 -77.76
C ILE A 567 -57.31 -31.10 -79.11
N ILE A 568 -56.34 -30.20 -79.28
CA ILE A 568 -56.15 -29.47 -80.54
C ILE A 568 -55.86 -30.43 -81.69
N THR A 569 -54.96 -31.41 -81.50
CA THR A 569 -54.68 -32.41 -82.53
C THR A 569 -55.91 -33.21 -82.94
N TYR A 570 -56.76 -33.64 -81.99
CA TYR A 570 -57.99 -34.35 -82.34
C TYR A 570 -59.00 -33.44 -83.07
N VAL A 571 -59.12 -32.17 -82.68
CA VAL A 571 -59.95 -31.20 -83.39
C VAL A 571 -59.43 -30.96 -84.82
N ASP A 572 -58.11 -30.84 -85.01
CA ASP A 572 -57.48 -30.71 -86.33
C ASP A 572 -57.69 -31.96 -87.20
N LEU A 573 -57.63 -33.16 -86.60
CA LEU A 573 -57.95 -34.42 -87.31
C LEU A 573 -59.42 -34.44 -87.74
N LEU A 574 -60.35 -34.03 -86.86
CA LEU A 574 -61.78 -33.97 -87.15
C LEU A 574 -62.11 -32.98 -88.27
N LYS A 575 -61.40 -31.84 -88.35
CA LYS A 575 -61.55 -30.88 -89.45
C LYS A 575 -61.16 -31.46 -90.82
N ASN A 576 -60.24 -32.43 -90.84
CA ASN A 576 -59.77 -33.08 -92.06
C ASN A 576 -60.62 -34.30 -92.45
N CYS A 577 -61.60 -34.68 -91.64
CA CYS A 577 -62.57 -35.73 -91.99
C CYS A 577 -63.71 -35.14 -92.84
N ASP A 578 -64.20 -35.91 -93.82
CA ASP A 578 -65.39 -35.55 -94.59
C ASP A 578 -66.64 -35.77 -93.72
N ILE A 579 -67.14 -34.69 -93.11
CA ILE A 579 -68.30 -34.69 -92.22
C ILE A 579 -69.46 -33.98 -92.93
N GLU A 580 -70.56 -34.69 -93.21
CA GLU A 580 -71.73 -34.12 -93.90
C GLU A 580 -72.66 -33.29 -92.98
N ASN A 581 -72.59 -33.49 -91.67
CA ASN A 581 -73.44 -32.80 -90.70
C ASN A 581 -72.92 -31.37 -90.41
N GLU A 582 -73.72 -30.35 -90.77
CA GLU A 582 -73.39 -28.93 -90.57
C GLU A 582 -73.26 -28.53 -89.09
N ASP A 583 -74.12 -29.04 -88.20
CA ASP A 583 -74.01 -28.75 -86.75
C ASP A 583 -72.68 -29.28 -86.18
N ALA A 584 -72.22 -30.44 -86.67
CA ALA A 584 -70.94 -31.01 -86.27
C ALA A 584 -69.74 -30.17 -86.73
N LYS A 585 -69.80 -29.59 -87.94
CA LYS A 585 -68.78 -28.65 -88.43
C LYS A 585 -68.74 -27.38 -87.57
N GLU A 586 -69.90 -26.86 -87.20
CA GLU A 586 -69.99 -25.68 -86.33
C GLU A 586 -69.40 -25.98 -84.94
N TYR A 587 -69.69 -27.13 -84.35
CA TYR A 587 -69.10 -27.54 -83.06
C TYR A 587 -67.58 -27.70 -83.15
N ILE A 588 -67.06 -28.28 -84.22
CA ILE A 588 -65.61 -28.43 -84.45
C ILE A 588 -64.95 -27.05 -84.60
N ALA A 589 -65.58 -26.12 -85.31
CA ALA A 589 -65.08 -24.74 -85.44
C ALA A 589 -65.03 -24.03 -84.07
N VAL A 590 -66.07 -24.19 -83.25
CA VAL A 590 -66.08 -23.64 -81.88
C VAL A 590 -65.00 -24.28 -81.01
N LEU A 591 -64.84 -25.60 -81.04
CA LEU A 591 -63.82 -26.32 -80.27
C LEU A 591 -62.40 -25.87 -80.64
N ASP A 592 -62.15 -25.65 -81.94
CA ASP A 592 -60.87 -25.15 -82.41
C ASP A 592 -60.57 -23.73 -81.92
N GLU A 593 -61.55 -22.83 -82.03
CA GLU A 593 -61.44 -21.46 -81.52
C GLU A 593 -61.14 -21.46 -80.02
N LYS A 594 -61.89 -22.26 -79.23
CA LYS A 594 -61.68 -22.34 -77.77
C LYS A 594 -60.36 -23.02 -77.40
N GLY A 595 -59.95 -24.07 -78.11
CA GLY A 595 -58.67 -24.76 -77.91
C GLY A 595 -57.47 -23.86 -78.20
N SER A 596 -57.50 -23.17 -79.34
CA SER A 596 -56.50 -22.18 -79.74
C SER A 596 -56.42 -21.01 -78.75
N ARG A 597 -57.57 -20.53 -78.26
CA ARG A 597 -57.63 -19.48 -77.23
C ARG A 597 -57.02 -19.93 -75.90
N LEU A 598 -57.31 -21.16 -75.45
CA LEU A 598 -56.75 -21.69 -74.20
C LEU A 598 -55.24 -21.91 -74.31
N LYS A 599 -54.74 -22.31 -75.48
CA LYS A 599 -53.30 -22.49 -75.72
C LYS A 599 -52.56 -21.17 -75.56
N ARG A 600 -53.08 -20.11 -76.19
CA ARG A 600 -52.53 -18.75 -76.09
C ARG A 600 -52.54 -18.24 -74.64
N LEU A 601 -53.63 -18.50 -73.90
CA LEU A 601 -53.75 -18.18 -72.48
C LEU A 601 -52.63 -18.81 -71.62
N ILE A 602 -52.39 -20.10 -71.81
CA ILE A 602 -51.37 -20.85 -71.06
C ILE A 602 -49.98 -20.36 -71.43
N ASP A 603 -49.69 -20.18 -72.72
CA ASP A 603 -48.39 -19.69 -73.17
C ASP A 603 -48.11 -18.26 -72.64
N ASP A 604 -49.10 -17.36 -72.66
CA ASP A 604 -48.99 -16.00 -72.09
C ASP A 604 -48.78 -16.02 -70.57
N LEU A 605 -49.46 -16.93 -69.85
CA LEU A 605 -49.31 -17.10 -68.40
C LEU A 605 -47.91 -17.60 -68.03
N ILE A 606 -47.39 -18.59 -68.77
CA ILE A 606 -46.03 -19.11 -68.59
C ILE A 606 -45.02 -18.01 -68.85
N GLU A 607 -45.18 -17.27 -69.94
CA GLU A 607 -44.28 -16.19 -70.30
C GLU A 607 -44.27 -15.12 -69.21
N ALA A 608 -45.43 -14.63 -68.78
CA ALA A 608 -45.55 -13.68 -67.66
C ALA A 608 -44.88 -14.20 -66.38
N SER A 609 -45.10 -15.47 -66.00
CA SER A 609 -44.46 -16.07 -64.82
C SER A 609 -42.94 -16.13 -64.91
N LYS A 610 -42.40 -16.44 -66.10
CA LYS A 610 -40.95 -16.44 -66.34
C LYS A 610 -40.37 -15.04 -66.28
N ILE A 611 -41.08 -14.03 -66.80
CA ILE A 611 -40.63 -12.64 -66.75
C ILE A 611 -40.58 -12.17 -65.29
N THR A 612 -41.65 -12.38 -64.52
CA THR A 612 -41.73 -11.96 -63.10
C THR A 612 -40.62 -12.53 -62.23
N SER A 613 -40.25 -13.78 -62.48
CA SER A 613 -39.25 -14.51 -61.68
C SER A 613 -37.81 -14.19 -62.04
N GLY A 614 -37.59 -13.37 -63.08
CA GLY A 614 -36.25 -13.01 -63.55
C GLY A 614 -35.49 -14.16 -64.23
N VAL A 615 -36.18 -15.25 -64.58
CA VAL A 615 -35.57 -16.44 -65.23
C VAL A 615 -35.40 -16.24 -66.74
N ILE A 616 -35.71 -15.06 -67.28
CA ILE A 616 -35.59 -14.77 -68.71
C ILE A 616 -34.16 -14.42 -69.07
N ASN A 617 -33.59 -15.24 -69.94
CA ASN A 617 -32.36 -14.90 -70.66
C ASN A 617 -32.70 -13.93 -71.78
N VAL A 618 -32.14 -12.72 -71.74
CA VAL A 618 -32.28 -11.69 -72.78
C VAL A 618 -30.99 -11.65 -73.58
N GLU A 619 -31.06 -11.96 -74.87
CA GLU A 619 -29.91 -11.93 -75.77
C GLU A 619 -29.91 -10.63 -76.58
N SER A 620 -29.50 -9.53 -75.93
CA SER A 620 -29.47 -8.22 -76.60
C SER A 620 -28.39 -8.16 -77.69
N ILE A 621 -28.82 -7.86 -78.91
CA ILE A 621 -27.98 -7.65 -80.09
C ILE A 621 -28.29 -6.30 -80.72
N ASN A 622 -27.40 -5.81 -81.59
CA ASN A 622 -27.72 -4.68 -82.46
C ASN A 622 -28.72 -5.15 -83.53
N LEU A 623 -29.96 -4.67 -83.46
CA LEU A 623 -31.01 -5.00 -84.42
C LEU A 623 -31.53 -3.75 -85.13
N ASN A 624 -32.02 -3.90 -86.36
CA ASN A 624 -32.70 -2.86 -87.10
C ASN A 624 -34.19 -2.84 -86.71
N LEU A 625 -34.59 -1.84 -85.92
CA LEU A 625 -35.95 -1.73 -85.41
C LEU A 625 -36.95 -1.41 -86.53
N CYS A 626 -36.51 -0.70 -87.57
CA CYS A 626 -37.34 -0.36 -88.73
C CYS A 626 -37.70 -1.62 -89.53
N GLU A 627 -36.72 -2.49 -89.82
CA GLU A 627 -36.96 -3.78 -90.50
C GLU A 627 -37.88 -4.69 -89.68
N LEU A 628 -37.62 -4.83 -88.37
CA LEU A 628 -38.41 -5.69 -87.49
C LEU A 628 -39.87 -5.21 -87.38
N ALA A 629 -40.09 -3.91 -87.25
CA ALA A 629 -41.43 -3.31 -87.23
C ALA A 629 -42.12 -3.43 -88.59
N THR A 630 -41.39 -3.24 -89.69
CA THR A 630 -41.93 -3.40 -91.06
C THR A 630 -42.42 -4.83 -91.27
N GLN A 631 -41.63 -5.83 -90.87
CA GLN A 631 -42.03 -7.23 -90.97
C GLN A 631 -43.33 -7.49 -90.22
N ALA A 632 -43.42 -7.06 -88.95
CA ALA A 632 -44.62 -7.26 -88.13
C ALA A 632 -45.86 -6.54 -88.72
N VAL A 633 -45.70 -5.33 -89.23
CA VAL A 633 -46.78 -4.57 -89.86
C VAL A 633 -47.28 -5.26 -91.13
N VAL A 634 -46.38 -5.75 -91.98
CA VAL A 634 -46.72 -6.42 -93.24
C VAL A 634 -47.47 -7.73 -92.98
N GLU A 635 -47.00 -8.53 -92.02
CA GLU A 635 -47.64 -9.80 -91.64
C GLU A 635 -49.09 -9.62 -91.17
N HIS A 636 -49.39 -8.52 -90.48
CA HIS A 636 -50.74 -8.22 -89.97
C HIS A 636 -51.59 -7.32 -90.89
N GLN A 637 -51.06 -6.84 -92.02
CA GLN A 637 -51.76 -5.85 -92.86
C GLN A 637 -53.12 -6.34 -93.36
N GLN A 638 -53.19 -7.62 -93.79
CA GLN A 638 -54.44 -8.23 -94.26
C GLN A 638 -55.48 -8.32 -93.14
N GLU A 639 -55.06 -8.70 -91.93
CA GLU A 639 -55.96 -8.80 -90.78
C GLU A 639 -56.57 -7.44 -90.39
N PHE A 640 -55.85 -6.34 -90.58
CA PHE A 640 -56.40 -4.99 -90.37
C PHE A 640 -57.46 -4.65 -91.42
N ALA A 641 -57.20 -4.98 -92.69
CA ALA A 641 -58.16 -4.77 -93.78
C ALA A 641 -59.45 -5.57 -93.56
N ASP A 642 -59.34 -6.85 -93.16
CA ASP A 642 -60.47 -7.72 -92.85
C ASP A 642 -61.31 -7.21 -91.67
N ASN A 643 -60.72 -6.43 -90.76
CA ASN A 643 -61.41 -5.77 -89.64
C ASN A 643 -61.90 -4.34 -89.97
N GLY A 644 -61.76 -3.89 -91.22
CA GLY A 644 -62.19 -2.56 -91.67
C GLY A 644 -61.31 -1.42 -91.14
N LEU A 645 -60.02 -1.68 -90.89
CA LEU A 645 -59.05 -0.70 -90.40
C LEU A 645 -58.00 -0.41 -91.47
N THR A 646 -57.55 0.85 -91.57
CA THR A 646 -56.43 1.21 -92.45
C THR A 646 -55.16 1.38 -91.61
N LEU A 647 -54.21 0.46 -91.75
CA LEU A 647 -52.90 0.56 -91.10
C LEU A 647 -51.97 1.49 -91.90
N VAL A 648 -51.50 2.56 -91.27
CA VAL A 648 -50.59 3.55 -91.85
C VAL A 648 -49.26 3.44 -91.13
N PHE A 649 -48.27 2.87 -91.80
CA PHE A 649 -46.91 2.75 -91.27
C PHE A 649 -46.00 3.83 -91.84
N LYS A 650 -45.33 4.56 -90.95
CA LYS A 650 -44.27 5.51 -91.27
C LYS A 650 -42.97 4.99 -90.67
N GLY A 651 -42.30 4.10 -91.39
CA GLY A 651 -40.89 3.83 -91.14
C GLY A 651 -40.09 4.79 -92.02
N ASP A 652 -39.30 5.69 -91.44
CA ASP A 652 -38.31 6.45 -92.21
C ASP A 652 -37.41 5.44 -92.97
N GLU A 653 -36.92 5.77 -94.16
CA GLU A 653 -35.91 4.99 -94.92
C GLU A 653 -34.55 4.85 -94.20
N LYS A 654 -34.49 5.20 -92.90
CA LYS A 654 -33.30 5.20 -92.07
C LYS A 654 -33.21 3.90 -91.26
N ASN A 655 -32.01 3.32 -91.25
CA ASN A 655 -31.66 2.21 -90.36
C ASN A 655 -31.61 2.69 -88.90
N ILE A 656 -32.73 2.58 -88.19
CA ILE A 656 -32.82 2.89 -86.75
C ILE A 656 -32.43 1.63 -85.96
N GLY A 657 -31.24 1.68 -85.35
CA GLY A 657 -30.71 0.58 -84.53
C GLY A 657 -31.25 0.59 -83.10
N ALA A 658 -31.63 -0.58 -82.57
CA ALA A 658 -31.89 -0.80 -81.15
C ALA A 658 -30.96 -1.90 -80.58
N PHE A 659 -30.51 -1.75 -79.33
CA PHE A 659 -29.78 -2.80 -78.60
C PHE A 659 -30.76 -3.61 -77.76
N ALA A 660 -31.28 -4.69 -78.34
CA ALA A 660 -32.37 -5.47 -77.78
C ALA A 660 -32.37 -6.90 -78.32
N ASP A 661 -33.19 -7.78 -77.74
CA ASP A 661 -33.42 -9.14 -78.23
C ASP A 661 -34.49 -9.08 -79.33
N GLY A 662 -34.16 -9.59 -80.52
CA GLY A 662 -35.06 -9.52 -81.68
C GLY A 662 -36.36 -10.30 -81.50
N LYS A 663 -36.33 -11.48 -80.87
CA LYS A 663 -37.53 -12.30 -80.66
C LYS A 663 -38.44 -11.65 -79.62
N LYS A 664 -37.86 -11.12 -78.54
CA LYS A 664 -38.64 -10.43 -77.49
C LYS A 664 -39.18 -9.10 -77.98
N THR A 665 -38.41 -8.35 -78.77
CA THR A 665 -38.87 -7.10 -79.38
C THR A 665 -40.00 -7.34 -80.37
N TYR A 666 -39.90 -8.36 -81.23
CA TYR A 666 -40.99 -8.74 -82.13
C TYR A 666 -42.27 -9.07 -81.35
N ARG A 667 -42.15 -9.84 -80.25
CA ARG A 667 -43.28 -10.17 -79.37
C ARG A 667 -43.94 -8.93 -78.75
N ILE A 668 -43.15 -7.93 -78.36
CA ILE A 668 -43.67 -6.63 -77.88
C ILE A 668 -44.49 -5.96 -78.98
N ILE A 669 -43.94 -5.86 -80.19
CA ILE A 669 -44.58 -5.22 -81.35
C ILE A 669 -45.88 -5.96 -81.72
N GLU A 670 -45.84 -7.29 -81.81
CA GLU A 670 -46.99 -8.16 -82.09
C GLU A 670 -48.13 -7.94 -81.07
N ASN A 671 -47.82 -7.88 -79.78
CA ASN A 671 -48.80 -7.60 -78.73
C ASN A 671 -49.48 -6.24 -78.92
N LEU A 672 -48.72 -5.21 -79.31
CA LEU A 672 -49.26 -3.87 -79.55
C LEU A 672 -50.08 -3.79 -80.83
N ILE A 673 -49.63 -4.41 -81.92
CA ILE A 673 -50.36 -4.51 -83.20
C ILE A 673 -51.66 -5.27 -83.01
N SER A 674 -51.63 -6.43 -82.33
CA SER A 674 -52.83 -7.20 -82.01
C SER A 674 -53.82 -6.40 -81.16
N ASN A 675 -53.35 -5.61 -80.19
CA ASN A 675 -54.22 -4.75 -79.39
C ASN A 675 -54.87 -3.66 -80.26
N ALA A 676 -54.09 -2.99 -81.11
CA ALA A 676 -54.63 -1.99 -82.02
C ALA A 676 -55.68 -2.60 -82.96
N ARG A 677 -55.46 -3.80 -83.51
CA ARG A 677 -56.44 -4.49 -84.36
C ARG A 677 -57.77 -4.74 -83.65
N LYS A 678 -57.73 -5.18 -82.39
CA LYS A 678 -58.91 -5.62 -81.63
C LYS A 678 -59.76 -4.47 -81.10
N TYR A 679 -59.12 -3.40 -80.66
CA TYR A 679 -59.78 -2.34 -79.89
C TYR A 679 -60.01 -1.05 -80.69
N SER A 680 -59.55 -0.98 -81.95
CA SER A 680 -59.78 0.21 -82.78
C SER A 680 -61.22 0.32 -83.29
N LEU A 681 -61.72 1.55 -83.36
CA LEU A 681 -62.99 1.87 -84.00
C LEU A 681 -62.93 1.50 -85.49
N ARG A 682 -63.87 0.67 -85.97
CA ARG A 682 -63.94 0.27 -87.39
C ARG A 682 -64.08 1.49 -88.30
N GLY A 683 -63.46 1.44 -89.47
CA GLY A 683 -63.42 2.55 -90.44
C GLY A 683 -62.38 3.63 -90.12
N THR A 684 -61.58 3.48 -89.06
CA THR A 684 -60.52 4.44 -88.71
C THR A 684 -59.13 4.00 -89.18
N ARG A 685 -58.15 4.88 -88.99
CA ARG A 685 -56.74 4.64 -89.30
C ARG A 685 -55.96 4.33 -88.03
N VAL A 686 -55.10 3.32 -88.10
CA VAL A 686 -54.10 3.02 -87.07
C VAL A 686 -52.74 3.48 -87.58
N TYR A 687 -52.04 4.30 -86.80
CA TYR A 687 -50.74 4.83 -87.19
C TYR A 687 -49.64 4.07 -86.44
N ALA A 688 -48.68 3.52 -87.16
CA ALA A 688 -47.46 2.94 -86.60
C ALA A 688 -46.25 3.72 -87.13
N ASP A 689 -45.29 4.04 -86.25
CA ASP A 689 -44.14 4.89 -86.55
C ASP A 689 -42.89 4.35 -85.86
N VAL A 690 -41.73 4.48 -86.51
CA VAL A 690 -40.42 4.16 -85.92
C VAL A 690 -39.52 5.37 -86.05
N TYR A 691 -39.10 5.91 -84.91
CA TYR A 691 -38.22 7.07 -84.86
C TYR A 691 -37.25 6.95 -83.70
N GLU A 692 -36.21 7.78 -83.72
CA GLU A 692 -35.21 7.82 -82.66
C GLU A 692 -35.23 9.14 -81.89
N THR A 693 -34.88 9.06 -80.61
CA THR A 693 -34.64 10.22 -79.73
C THR A 693 -33.16 10.25 -79.33
N GLN A 694 -32.76 11.16 -78.44
CA GLN A 694 -31.35 11.25 -78.01
C GLN A 694 -30.81 9.93 -77.43
N ASN A 695 -31.62 9.19 -76.67
CA ASN A 695 -31.17 8.01 -75.92
C ASN A 695 -31.87 6.69 -76.30
N PHE A 696 -33.01 6.76 -77.00
CA PHE A 696 -33.84 5.58 -77.27
C PHE A 696 -34.28 5.51 -78.73
N SER A 697 -34.41 4.29 -79.23
CA SER A 697 -35.11 3.95 -80.47
C SER A 697 -36.55 3.57 -80.11
N ILE A 698 -37.52 4.18 -80.79
CA ILE A 698 -38.93 4.13 -80.39
C ILE A 698 -39.78 3.51 -81.48
N PHE A 699 -40.55 2.47 -81.13
CA PHE A 699 -41.69 2.02 -81.91
C PHE A 699 -42.97 2.58 -81.29
N GLU A 700 -43.79 3.25 -82.08
CA GLU A 700 -45.00 3.92 -81.63
C GLU A 700 -46.21 3.39 -82.41
N ILE A 701 -47.30 3.10 -81.70
CA ILE A 701 -48.59 2.80 -82.32
C ILE A 701 -49.70 3.68 -81.72
N LYS A 702 -50.58 4.19 -82.58
CA LYS A 702 -51.71 5.05 -82.24
C LYS A 702 -52.98 4.54 -82.88
N ASN A 703 -54.07 4.51 -82.12
CA ASN A 703 -55.39 4.18 -82.63
C ASN A 703 -56.50 4.92 -81.87
N THR A 704 -57.66 5.04 -82.51
CA THR A 704 -58.89 5.51 -81.86
C THR A 704 -59.66 4.30 -81.35
N SER A 705 -59.94 4.25 -80.06
CA SER A 705 -60.68 3.15 -79.41
C SER A 705 -62.13 3.06 -79.91
N ALA A 706 -62.66 1.85 -80.05
CA ALA A 706 -64.07 1.61 -80.39
C ALA A 706 -65.03 1.95 -79.23
N GLU A 707 -64.56 1.79 -78.00
CA GLU A 707 -65.30 2.06 -76.76
C GLU A 707 -64.60 3.16 -75.95
N PRO A 708 -65.35 3.99 -75.19
CA PRO A 708 -64.76 5.04 -74.37
C PRO A 708 -63.75 4.51 -73.34
N LEU A 709 -62.51 5.01 -73.40
CA LEU A 709 -61.43 4.63 -72.49
C LEU A 709 -61.53 5.37 -71.14
N ASN A 710 -62.29 4.79 -70.20
CA ASN A 710 -62.45 5.31 -68.83
C ASN A 710 -61.50 4.63 -67.82
N ILE A 711 -60.25 4.36 -68.20
CA ILE A 711 -59.24 3.70 -67.35
C ILE A 711 -57.92 4.45 -67.46
N SER A 712 -57.17 4.52 -66.36
CA SER A 712 -55.86 5.18 -66.37
C SER A 712 -54.81 4.40 -67.16
N PRO A 713 -53.82 5.07 -67.78
CA PRO A 713 -52.71 4.38 -68.46
C PRO A 713 -51.95 3.38 -67.59
N ASP A 714 -51.85 3.62 -66.28
CA ASP A 714 -51.14 2.73 -65.36
C ASP A 714 -51.99 1.52 -64.94
N GLU A 715 -53.31 1.64 -64.87
CA GLU A 715 -54.20 0.49 -64.68
C GLU A 715 -54.21 -0.43 -65.91
N LEU A 716 -54.16 0.11 -67.14
CA LEU A 716 -54.10 -0.70 -68.37
C LEU A 716 -52.83 -1.55 -68.50
N LYS A 717 -51.76 -1.19 -67.78
CA LYS A 717 -50.52 -1.97 -67.73
C LYS A 717 -50.59 -3.15 -66.74
N GLN A 718 -51.56 -3.16 -65.83
CA GLN A 718 -51.68 -4.22 -64.83
C GLN A 718 -52.20 -5.53 -65.45
N ARG A 719 -51.80 -6.65 -64.86
CA ARG A 719 -52.18 -7.99 -65.32
C ARG A 719 -53.69 -8.21 -65.17
N PHE A 720 -54.29 -8.82 -66.18
CA PHE A 720 -55.72 -9.16 -66.25
C PHE A 720 -56.67 -7.95 -66.27
N VAL A 721 -56.15 -6.73 -66.43
CA VAL A 721 -56.98 -5.54 -66.60
C VAL A 721 -57.34 -5.36 -68.07
N ARG A 722 -58.59 -4.95 -68.32
CA ARG A 722 -59.10 -4.64 -69.66
C ARG A 722 -59.80 -3.28 -69.66
N GLY A 723 -59.70 -2.58 -70.79
CA GLY A 723 -60.35 -1.29 -71.04
C GLY A 723 -61.87 -1.36 -71.23
N ASP A 724 -62.40 -2.53 -71.59
CA ASP A 724 -63.80 -2.73 -71.94
C ASP A 724 -64.62 -3.44 -70.83
N LYS A 725 -65.87 -3.00 -70.65
CA LYS A 725 -66.81 -3.63 -69.67
C LYS A 725 -67.48 -4.90 -70.21
N SER A 726 -67.41 -5.16 -71.52
CA SER A 726 -68.05 -6.30 -72.17
C SER A 726 -67.14 -7.53 -72.16
N ARG A 727 -67.53 -8.58 -71.42
CA ARG A 727 -66.81 -9.87 -71.33
C ARG A 727 -66.77 -10.67 -72.64
N ALA A 728 -67.34 -10.13 -73.73
CA ALA A 728 -67.54 -10.83 -74.99
C ALA A 728 -66.32 -10.80 -75.94
N ASN A 729 -65.39 -9.84 -75.77
CA ASN A 729 -64.27 -9.68 -76.70
C ASN A 729 -63.04 -10.52 -76.32
N GLU A 730 -62.30 -10.96 -77.35
CA GLU A 730 -61.08 -11.77 -77.25
C GLU A 730 -59.89 -11.01 -76.66
N GLY A 731 -59.28 -11.54 -75.59
CA GLY A 731 -58.06 -11.01 -74.98
C GLY A 731 -57.96 -11.44 -73.52
N ASN A 732 -56.77 -11.54 -72.93
CA ASN A 732 -56.60 -12.07 -71.56
C ASN A 732 -56.12 -11.01 -70.56
N GLY A 733 -55.92 -9.77 -71.00
CA GLY A 733 -55.38 -8.68 -70.18
C GLY A 733 -53.90 -8.86 -69.81
N LEU A 734 -53.16 -9.74 -70.50
CA LEU A 734 -51.74 -10.00 -70.24
C LEU A 734 -50.80 -9.31 -71.24
N GLY A 735 -51.26 -9.00 -72.45
CA GLY A 735 -50.39 -8.53 -73.54
C GLY A 735 -49.62 -7.23 -73.23
N LEU A 736 -50.27 -6.23 -72.62
CA LEU A 736 -49.60 -4.97 -72.24
C LEU A 736 -48.63 -5.17 -71.08
N SER A 737 -48.99 -5.98 -70.07
CA SER A 737 -48.09 -6.30 -68.96
C SER A 737 -46.85 -7.07 -69.40
N ILE A 738 -47.01 -8.02 -70.34
CA ILE A 738 -45.89 -8.76 -70.95
C ILE A 738 -45.00 -7.80 -71.75
N ALA A 739 -45.60 -6.92 -72.56
CA ALA A 739 -44.87 -5.93 -73.33
C ALA A 739 -44.05 -4.99 -72.43
N GLU A 740 -44.64 -4.51 -71.32
CA GLU A 740 -43.94 -3.66 -70.35
C GLU A 740 -42.76 -4.39 -69.69
N GLU A 741 -42.97 -5.61 -69.22
CA GLU A 741 -41.93 -6.35 -68.53
C GLU A 741 -40.79 -6.80 -69.47
N LEU A 742 -41.11 -7.17 -70.72
CA LEU A 742 -40.10 -7.44 -71.75
C LEU A 742 -39.32 -6.18 -72.15
N CYS A 743 -39.95 -5.00 -72.17
CA CYS A 743 -39.24 -3.74 -72.37
C CYS A 743 -38.26 -3.50 -71.21
N LYS A 744 -38.73 -3.63 -69.96
CA LYS A 744 -37.91 -3.43 -68.76
C LYS A 744 -36.73 -4.41 -68.70
N ALA A 745 -36.95 -5.69 -69.03
CA ALA A 745 -35.91 -6.71 -69.06
C ALA A 745 -34.79 -6.38 -70.07
N GLN A 746 -35.11 -5.62 -71.12
CA GLN A 746 -34.16 -5.15 -72.15
C GLN A 746 -33.58 -3.77 -71.85
N GLY A 747 -33.82 -3.20 -70.66
CA GLY A 747 -33.37 -1.85 -70.28
C GLY A 747 -34.15 -0.70 -70.94
N GLY A 748 -35.31 -1.00 -71.50
CA GLY A 748 -36.24 -0.04 -72.11
C GLY A 748 -37.48 0.24 -71.26
N HIS A 749 -38.42 1.01 -71.82
CA HIS A 749 -39.67 1.41 -71.16
C HIS A 749 -40.86 1.39 -72.13
N LEU A 750 -42.03 0.98 -71.64
CA LEU A 750 -43.31 1.10 -72.35
C LEU A 750 -44.09 2.30 -71.79
N ASN A 751 -44.33 3.31 -72.63
CA ASN A 751 -45.14 4.46 -72.27
C ASN A 751 -46.52 4.38 -72.93
N ILE A 752 -47.58 4.66 -72.16
CA ILE A 752 -48.96 4.68 -72.64
C ILE A 752 -49.54 6.05 -72.33
N THR A 753 -50.14 6.68 -73.33
CA THR A 753 -50.85 7.95 -73.20
C THR A 753 -52.25 7.80 -73.78
N ILE A 754 -53.24 8.26 -73.04
CA ILE A 754 -54.66 8.24 -73.41
C ILE A 754 -55.14 9.69 -73.44
N ASP A 755 -55.78 10.10 -74.53
CA ASP A 755 -56.41 11.41 -74.68
C ASP A 755 -57.81 11.25 -75.29
N GLY A 756 -58.83 11.24 -74.44
CA GLY A 756 -60.18 10.79 -74.81
C GLY A 756 -60.14 9.35 -75.32
N ASP A 757 -60.54 9.14 -76.57
CA ASP A 757 -60.54 7.82 -77.22
C ASP A 757 -59.23 7.53 -77.97
N LEU A 758 -58.28 8.47 -78.01
CA LEU A 758 -56.98 8.26 -78.63
C LEU A 758 -56.08 7.46 -77.67
N PHE A 759 -55.76 6.24 -78.08
CA PHE A 759 -54.75 5.41 -77.44
C PHE A 759 -53.42 5.54 -78.17
N LYS A 760 -52.35 5.76 -77.41
CA LYS A 760 -50.98 5.81 -77.92
C LYS A 760 -50.05 4.99 -77.03
N ALA A 761 -49.32 4.05 -77.62
CA ALA A 761 -48.30 3.25 -76.95
C ALA A 761 -46.93 3.47 -77.60
N GLN A 762 -45.89 3.63 -76.79
CA GLN A 762 -44.52 3.87 -77.22
C GLN A 762 -43.57 2.89 -76.52
N VAL A 763 -42.89 2.07 -77.32
CA VAL A 763 -41.85 1.13 -76.88
C VAL A 763 -40.51 1.82 -77.05
N MET A 764 -39.85 2.13 -75.94
CA MET A 764 -38.56 2.84 -75.92
C MET A 764 -37.45 1.84 -75.61
N LEU A 765 -36.59 1.53 -76.58
CA LEU A 765 -35.47 0.61 -76.43
C LEU A 765 -34.13 1.35 -76.46
N PRO A 766 -33.10 0.90 -75.72
CA PRO A 766 -31.78 1.50 -75.80
C PRO A 766 -31.25 1.54 -77.23
N LYS A 767 -30.62 2.64 -77.63
CA LYS A 767 -29.93 2.71 -78.93
C LYS A 767 -28.75 1.75 -78.98
N THR A 768 -28.42 1.28 -80.19
CA THR A 768 -27.15 0.61 -80.46
C THR A 768 -25.99 1.55 -80.12
N LYS A 769 -24.98 1.05 -79.39
CA LYS A 769 -23.77 1.82 -79.08
C LYS A 769 -22.88 2.02 -80.30
#